data_AF-A0A1S3B1F0-F1
#
_entry.id   AF-A0A1S3B1F0-F1
#
_cell.length_a   1.000
_cell.length_b   1.000
_cell.length_c   1.000
_cell.angle_alpha   90.00
_cell.angle_beta   90.00
_cell.angle_gamma   90.00
#
_symmetry.space_group_name_H-M   'P 1'
#
loop_
_entity.id
_entity.type
_entity.pdbx_description
1 polymer ?
#
loop_
_entity_poly.entity_id
_entity_poly.type
_entity_poly.pdbx_seq_one_letter_code
_entity_poly.pdbx_strand_id
1 'polypeptide(L)'
;MEVAQVLHMNGGAGDFSYANNSLLQSKVILMTKPIVEEAINNLYCSNFPTNFTIADLGCSSGPNTLMTVSELIKVVEKNRQKHNKEPIEYQVLLNDLPGNDFNTIFKSLPNFLENLKMEIGDRDVGPCLFNGVPGSFYGRLFSSKSVNFIHSSYSLHWLSKVPEGLEENKRNIYMVNTSPKSVVEAYYKQFQEDFELFLKCRREELVKGGSMVLTLLGRRSQDPTSKECCYIWELLAMALNDMVSEGIIEEEKLESFNIPKYMPSPTEMRIEIEKEGSFVVNRIQVSKVDWNIVYNDNTNKDDNGGYYVAKYMRAVAEPILISHFGEAIIDELFFRYGQIIVDRMAKEKPQFVNLTVSLTNIRGKIIITMEVVQVLHMNGGEGDFSYASNSLLQWKVISMTKPIVEEAINNLYCSSFPTSLTIADLGCSSGPNALMAVSELIKAVEIIRQKLKKKPIEYQVLLNDLPGNDFNTIFKSLPNFLKNLRREIGGDVGPCLFTGVPASFYGRLFPKKSVHFVHSSYSLHWLSKVPEGLEENKRNIYMTDNSPRSVAKAYYNQFQQDLSLFLKCRAQELVDGGCMILTLLGRRSQNPASKECSYIWELLGLALNDLVDQGIIEEEKLESFHIPKYMPSPTEIRIEVAKEGSFVIDSIRVSEVDWKVSNNNEVNKAKSVDESLKGSGYNVAKYMRAVAEPILISHFGEEIMDELFIRYREIIADRMAKETTQFFNVTVSLTKPK
;
A
#
# COMPACT_ATOMS: atom_id res chain seq x y z
N MET A 1 -4.51 -35.19 -11.91
CA MET A 1 -4.81 -34.55 -13.21
C MET A 1 -3.81 -33.41 -13.43
N GLU A 2 -3.04 -33.44 -14.52
CA GLU A 2 -2.17 -32.30 -14.88
C GLU A 2 -2.98 -31.22 -15.60
N VAL A 3 -3.37 -30.17 -14.86
CA VAL A 3 -4.29 -29.13 -15.35
C VAL A 3 -3.79 -28.48 -16.64
N ALA A 4 -2.48 -28.18 -16.74
CA ALA A 4 -1.90 -27.54 -17.92
C ALA A 4 -2.04 -28.33 -19.23
N GLN A 5 -2.29 -29.66 -19.16
CA GLN A 5 -2.47 -30.50 -20.34
C GLN A 5 -3.94 -30.63 -20.77
N VAL A 6 -4.87 -30.52 -19.82
CA VAL A 6 -6.29 -30.86 -20.06
C VAL A 6 -7.23 -29.66 -19.95
N LEU A 7 -6.80 -28.58 -19.31
CA LEU A 7 -7.59 -27.35 -19.21
C LEU A 7 -7.41 -26.54 -20.50
N HIS A 8 -8.43 -26.60 -21.34
CA HIS A 8 -8.62 -25.70 -22.46
C HIS A 8 -10.11 -25.56 -22.73
N MET A 9 -10.49 -24.54 -23.49
CA MET A 9 -11.87 -24.38 -23.95
C MET A 9 -12.11 -25.26 -25.18
N ASN A 10 -13.37 -25.56 -25.50
CA ASN A 10 -13.69 -26.25 -26.74
C ASN A 10 -13.26 -25.42 -27.95
N GLY A 11 -12.28 -25.93 -28.70
CA GLY A 11 -11.76 -25.28 -29.90
C GLY A 11 -12.70 -25.36 -31.11
N GLY A 12 -12.25 -24.79 -32.22
CA GLY A 12 -13.00 -24.78 -33.49
C GLY A 12 -14.22 -23.87 -33.51
N ALA A 13 -15.11 -24.11 -34.47
CA ALA A 13 -16.28 -23.29 -34.78
C ALA A 13 -17.61 -24.08 -34.75
N GLY A 14 -17.62 -25.27 -34.12
CA GLY A 14 -18.81 -26.09 -33.97
C GLY A 14 -19.83 -25.51 -32.99
N ASP A 15 -21.01 -26.13 -32.90
CA ASP A 15 -22.10 -25.62 -32.06
C ASP A 15 -21.72 -25.53 -30.58
N PHE A 16 -20.90 -26.44 -30.06
CA PHE A 16 -20.42 -26.46 -28.67
C PHE A 16 -19.04 -25.80 -28.49
N SER A 17 -18.52 -25.13 -29.52
CA SER A 17 -17.24 -24.42 -29.44
C SER A 17 -17.33 -23.20 -28.52
N TYR A 18 -16.22 -22.83 -27.88
CA TYR A 18 -16.14 -21.63 -27.07
C TYR A 18 -16.34 -20.35 -27.90
N ALA A 19 -15.89 -20.35 -29.15
CA ALA A 19 -16.07 -19.22 -30.07
C ALA A 19 -17.56 -18.83 -30.22
N ASN A 20 -18.45 -19.82 -30.32
CA ASN A 20 -19.89 -19.60 -30.51
C ASN A 20 -20.66 -19.42 -29.19
N ASN A 21 -20.05 -19.69 -28.04
CA ASN A 21 -20.73 -19.73 -26.74
C ASN A 21 -20.09 -18.81 -25.69
N SER A 22 -19.33 -17.77 -26.09
CA SER A 22 -18.59 -16.89 -25.17
C SER A 22 -19.13 -15.46 -25.04
N LEU A 23 -20.44 -15.29 -25.28
CA LEU A 23 -21.12 -13.99 -25.21
C LEU A 23 -21.09 -13.37 -23.81
N LEU A 24 -21.15 -14.20 -22.76
CA LEU A 24 -21.04 -13.75 -21.36
C LEU A 24 -19.72 -13.02 -21.12
N GLN A 25 -18.63 -13.63 -21.56
CA GLN A 25 -17.28 -13.11 -21.41
C GLN A 25 -17.11 -11.82 -22.23
N SER A 26 -17.67 -11.77 -23.45
CA SER A 26 -17.71 -10.55 -24.26
C SER A 26 -18.39 -9.39 -23.52
N LYS A 27 -19.57 -9.63 -22.92
CA LYS A 27 -20.30 -8.61 -22.14
C LYS A 27 -19.50 -8.12 -20.93
N VAL A 28 -18.82 -9.03 -20.23
CA VAL A 28 -17.97 -8.67 -19.08
C VAL A 28 -16.79 -7.81 -19.52
N ILE A 29 -16.10 -8.17 -20.61
CA ILE A 29 -15.00 -7.38 -21.17
C ILE A 29 -15.47 -5.94 -21.44
N LEU A 30 -16.60 -5.77 -22.14
CA LEU A 30 -17.17 -4.46 -22.45
C LEU A 30 -17.61 -3.70 -21.19
N MET A 31 -18.14 -4.39 -20.18
CA MET A 31 -18.51 -3.77 -18.91
C MET A 31 -17.30 -3.19 -18.17
N THR A 32 -16.15 -3.84 -18.28
CA THR A 32 -14.90 -3.43 -17.61
C THR A 32 -14.08 -2.42 -18.41
N LYS A 33 -14.50 -2.12 -19.65
CA LYS A 33 -13.84 -1.16 -20.54
C LYS A 33 -13.51 0.20 -19.88
N PRO A 34 -14.38 0.83 -19.06
CA PRO A 34 -14.02 2.09 -18.42
C PRO A 34 -12.80 2.01 -17.48
N ILE A 35 -12.60 0.87 -16.81
CA ILE A 35 -11.46 0.64 -15.91
C ILE A 35 -10.18 0.46 -16.73
N VAL A 36 -10.28 -0.24 -17.85
CA VAL A 36 -9.21 -0.40 -18.83
C VAL A 36 -8.81 0.95 -19.43
N GLU A 37 -9.79 1.77 -19.82
CA GLU A 37 -9.57 3.12 -20.32
C GLU A 37 -8.81 3.98 -19.31
N GLU A 38 -9.27 4.00 -18.06
CA GLU A 38 -8.60 4.71 -16.96
C GLU A 38 -7.14 4.27 -16.79
N ALA A 39 -6.89 2.95 -16.75
CA ALA A 39 -5.55 2.40 -16.57
C ALA A 39 -4.61 2.74 -17.73
N ILE A 40 -5.06 2.59 -18.98
CA ILE A 40 -4.26 2.92 -20.18
C ILE A 40 -4.01 4.42 -20.26
N ASN A 41 -5.00 5.27 -19.97
CA ASN A 41 -4.84 6.72 -19.96
C ASN A 41 -3.70 7.14 -19.03
N ASN A 42 -3.69 6.60 -17.81
CA ASN A 42 -2.66 6.88 -16.80
C ASN A 42 -1.28 6.39 -17.24
N LEU A 43 -1.21 5.15 -17.75
CA LEU A 43 0.03 4.55 -18.24
C LEU A 43 0.63 5.32 -19.42
N TYR A 44 -0.18 5.61 -20.44
CA TYR A 44 0.28 6.27 -21.66
C TYR A 44 0.74 7.71 -21.39
N CYS A 45 -0.06 8.49 -20.65
CA CYS A 45 0.24 9.89 -20.36
C CYS A 45 1.48 10.07 -19.45
N SER A 46 1.87 9.04 -18.71
CA SER A 46 3.04 9.10 -17.83
C SER A 46 4.35 9.14 -18.60
N ASN A 47 4.46 8.42 -19.72
CA ASN A 47 5.74 8.18 -20.39
C ASN A 47 5.74 8.42 -21.91
N PHE A 48 4.58 8.57 -22.55
CA PHE A 48 4.44 8.70 -24.02
C PHE A 48 5.35 7.72 -24.79
N PRO A 49 5.14 6.40 -24.62
CA PRO A 49 6.08 5.42 -25.10
C PRO A 49 6.09 5.37 -26.63
N THR A 50 7.24 5.04 -27.22
CA THR A 50 7.42 4.92 -28.68
C THR A 50 6.97 3.57 -29.24
N ASN A 51 6.75 2.59 -28.37
CA ASN A 51 6.13 1.31 -28.65
C ASN A 51 5.18 0.95 -27.50
N PHE A 52 4.21 0.07 -27.75
CA PHE A 52 3.26 -0.34 -26.73
C PHE A 52 2.99 -1.85 -26.79
N THR A 53 3.56 -2.57 -25.83
CA THR A 53 3.39 -4.02 -25.69
C THR A 53 2.19 -4.34 -24.81
N ILE A 54 1.22 -5.04 -25.38
CA ILE A 54 -0.01 -5.50 -24.75
C ILE A 54 0.05 -7.02 -24.63
N ALA A 55 -0.23 -7.56 -23.45
CA ALA A 55 -0.46 -8.99 -23.28
C ALA A 55 -1.89 -9.29 -22.83
N ASP A 56 -2.53 -10.27 -23.48
CA ASP A 56 -3.82 -10.84 -23.07
C ASP A 56 -3.59 -12.25 -22.51
N LEU A 57 -3.74 -12.42 -21.20
CA LEU A 57 -3.44 -13.67 -20.49
C LEU A 57 -4.69 -14.53 -20.29
N GLY A 58 -4.69 -15.71 -20.91
CA GLY A 58 -5.86 -16.58 -21.02
C GLY A 58 -6.79 -16.13 -22.15
N CYS A 59 -6.26 -16.02 -23.37
CA CYS A 59 -6.97 -15.49 -24.53
C CYS A 59 -8.04 -16.43 -25.11
N SER A 60 -7.99 -17.73 -24.77
CA SER A 60 -8.81 -18.80 -25.36
C SER A 60 -8.68 -18.82 -26.88
N SER A 61 -9.70 -19.34 -27.59
CA SER A 61 -9.72 -19.52 -29.06
C SER A 61 -10.88 -18.78 -29.76
N GLY A 62 -11.61 -17.94 -29.01
CA GLY A 62 -12.82 -17.25 -29.48
C GLY A 62 -12.59 -15.80 -29.96
N PRO A 63 -13.64 -15.13 -30.46
CA PRO A 63 -13.56 -13.76 -30.99
C PRO A 63 -13.19 -12.71 -29.91
N ASN A 64 -13.38 -13.06 -28.64
CA ASN A 64 -13.22 -12.15 -27.51
C ASN A 64 -11.79 -11.60 -27.36
N THR A 65 -10.75 -12.38 -27.68
CA THR A 65 -9.37 -11.90 -27.54
C THR A 65 -9.07 -10.77 -28.53
N LEU A 66 -9.45 -10.93 -29.79
CA LEU A 66 -9.23 -9.89 -30.80
C LEU A 66 -10.13 -8.67 -30.56
N MET A 67 -11.37 -8.87 -30.10
CA MET A 67 -12.22 -7.78 -29.64
C MET A 67 -11.53 -6.97 -28.52
N THR A 68 -11.00 -7.67 -27.51
CA THR A 68 -10.25 -7.04 -26.41
C THR A 68 -9.08 -6.23 -26.93
N VAL A 69 -8.23 -6.83 -27.76
CA VAL A 69 -7.05 -6.16 -28.33
C VAL A 69 -7.44 -4.93 -29.16
N SER A 70 -8.50 -5.00 -29.97
CA SER A 70 -9.03 -3.86 -30.72
C SER A 70 -9.37 -2.70 -29.78
N GLU A 71 -10.12 -2.98 -28.71
CA GLU A 71 -10.50 -1.96 -27.74
C GLU A 71 -9.28 -1.36 -27.02
N LEU A 72 -8.29 -2.17 -26.64
CA LEU A 72 -7.06 -1.68 -26.03
C LEU A 72 -6.29 -0.74 -26.97
N ILE A 73 -6.10 -1.14 -28.23
CA ILE A 73 -5.39 -0.33 -29.23
C ILE A 73 -6.14 0.99 -29.49
N LYS A 74 -7.47 0.95 -29.65
CA LYS A 74 -8.29 2.15 -29.82
C LYS A 74 -8.12 3.16 -28.68
N VAL A 75 -8.04 2.67 -27.44
CA VAL A 75 -7.82 3.54 -26.27
C VAL A 75 -6.43 4.18 -26.33
N VAL A 76 -5.39 3.43 -26.65
CA VAL A 76 -4.03 3.99 -26.80
C VAL A 76 -4.00 5.01 -27.93
N GLU A 77 -4.56 4.71 -29.09
CA GLU A 77 -4.65 5.61 -30.25
C GLU A 77 -5.40 6.90 -29.92
N LYS A 78 -6.52 6.81 -29.20
CA LYS A 78 -7.27 7.98 -28.74
C LYS A 78 -6.42 8.90 -27.86
N ASN A 79 -5.59 8.34 -26.98
CA ASN A 79 -4.66 9.14 -26.17
C ASN A 79 -3.51 9.72 -27.01
N ARG A 80 -2.94 8.93 -27.92
CA ARG A 80 -1.90 9.38 -28.84
C ARG A 80 -2.37 10.59 -29.65
N GLN A 81 -3.54 10.48 -30.28
CA GLN A 81 -4.16 11.53 -31.09
C GLN A 81 -4.48 12.78 -30.24
N LYS A 82 -5.09 12.59 -29.05
CA LYS A 82 -5.37 13.69 -28.12
C LYS A 82 -4.13 14.51 -27.74
N HIS A 83 -2.96 13.86 -27.70
CA HIS A 83 -1.69 14.49 -27.33
C HIS A 83 -0.78 14.80 -28.54
N ASN A 84 -1.29 14.72 -29.77
CA ASN A 84 -0.58 14.99 -31.03
C ASN A 84 0.78 14.26 -31.10
N LYS A 85 0.80 12.96 -30.77
CA LYS A 85 2.00 12.11 -30.85
C LYS A 85 2.04 11.33 -32.15
N GLU A 86 3.24 11.04 -32.65
CA GLU A 86 3.44 10.19 -33.83
C GLU A 86 2.89 8.78 -33.62
N PRO A 87 2.45 8.07 -34.68
CA PRO A 87 2.05 6.67 -34.62
C PRO A 87 3.12 5.78 -33.96
N ILE A 88 2.67 4.82 -33.15
CA ILE A 88 3.55 3.92 -32.39
C ILE A 88 3.38 2.48 -32.84
N GLU A 89 4.41 1.67 -32.65
CA GLU A 89 4.33 0.22 -32.89
C GLU A 89 3.63 -0.49 -31.73
N TYR A 90 2.70 -1.39 -32.05
CA TYR A 90 2.03 -2.26 -31.10
C TYR A 90 2.62 -3.67 -31.17
N GLN A 91 2.99 -4.22 -30.03
CA GLN A 91 3.28 -5.64 -29.89
C GLN A 91 2.19 -6.30 -29.06
N VAL A 92 1.46 -7.23 -29.66
CA VAL A 92 0.36 -7.97 -29.02
C VAL A 92 0.83 -9.39 -28.72
N LEU A 93 0.71 -9.78 -27.45
CA LEU A 93 1.11 -11.07 -26.91
C LEU A 93 -0.14 -11.81 -26.43
N LEU A 94 -0.58 -12.81 -27.19
CA LEU A 94 -1.75 -13.62 -26.87
C LEU A 94 -1.28 -14.87 -26.13
N ASN A 95 -1.57 -14.97 -24.83
CA ASN A 95 -1.15 -16.09 -24.02
C ASN A 95 -2.33 -17.00 -23.67
N ASP A 96 -2.09 -18.30 -23.75
CA ASP A 96 -2.95 -19.35 -23.19
C ASP A 96 -2.11 -20.62 -22.94
N LEU A 97 -2.72 -21.66 -22.38
CA LEU A 97 -2.08 -22.95 -22.19
C LEU A 97 -1.76 -23.62 -23.56
N PRO A 98 -0.77 -24.53 -23.61
CA PRO A 98 -0.33 -25.13 -24.87
C PRO A 98 -1.42 -25.87 -25.66
N GLY A 99 -2.45 -26.39 -24.99
CA GLY A 99 -3.58 -27.08 -25.63
C GLY A 99 -4.60 -26.17 -26.32
N ASN A 100 -4.46 -24.84 -26.21
CA ASN A 100 -5.38 -23.88 -26.82
C ASN A 100 -5.28 -23.85 -28.35
N ASP A 101 -6.41 -23.59 -29.02
CA ASP A 101 -6.48 -23.47 -30.48
C ASP A 101 -6.06 -22.07 -30.98
N PHE A 102 -4.76 -21.80 -30.90
CA PHE A 102 -4.15 -20.58 -31.47
C PHE A 102 -4.37 -20.47 -32.99
N ASN A 103 -4.53 -21.59 -33.70
CA ASN A 103 -4.70 -21.59 -35.15
C ASN A 103 -5.98 -20.86 -35.57
N THR A 104 -7.07 -21.04 -34.82
CA THR A 104 -8.33 -20.32 -35.08
C THR A 104 -8.13 -18.80 -34.94
N ILE A 105 -7.39 -18.34 -33.93
CA ILE A 105 -7.06 -16.92 -33.79
C ILE A 105 -6.21 -16.44 -34.96
N PHE A 106 -5.12 -17.13 -35.28
CA PHE A 106 -4.19 -16.71 -36.34
C PHE A 106 -4.85 -16.62 -37.71
N LYS A 107 -5.78 -17.53 -38.03
CA LYS A 107 -6.55 -17.48 -39.27
C LYS A 107 -7.44 -16.23 -39.38
N SER A 108 -7.86 -15.66 -38.25
CA SER A 108 -8.72 -14.48 -38.21
C SER A 108 -7.97 -13.13 -38.24
N LEU A 109 -6.65 -13.14 -38.00
CA LEU A 109 -5.83 -11.92 -37.93
C LEU A 109 -5.87 -11.04 -39.20
N PRO A 110 -5.85 -11.56 -40.44
CA PRO A 110 -5.91 -10.71 -41.63
C PRO A 110 -7.16 -9.83 -41.68
N ASN A 111 -8.34 -10.44 -41.48
CA ASN A 111 -9.62 -9.72 -41.47
C ASN A 111 -9.70 -8.75 -40.29
N PHE A 112 -9.18 -9.15 -39.13
CA PHE A 112 -9.11 -8.29 -37.96
C PHE A 112 -8.31 -7.01 -38.23
N LEU A 113 -7.12 -7.14 -38.83
CA LEU A 113 -6.25 -5.99 -39.13
C LEU A 113 -6.89 -5.03 -40.14
N GLU A 114 -7.60 -5.55 -41.13
CA GLU A 114 -8.36 -4.73 -42.09
C GLU A 114 -9.47 -3.94 -41.39
N ASN A 115 -10.27 -4.61 -40.55
CA ASN A 115 -11.33 -3.97 -39.78
C ASN A 115 -10.79 -2.91 -38.80
N LEU A 116 -9.69 -3.21 -38.10
CA LEU A 116 -9.06 -2.27 -37.16
C LEU A 116 -8.60 -0.99 -37.87
N LYS A 117 -8.00 -1.12 -39.06
CA LYS A 117 -7.61 0.02 -39.89
C LYS A 117 -8.80 0.83 -40.37
N MET A 118 -9.90 0.18 -40.76
CA MET A 118 -11.13 0.88 -41.15
C MET A 118 -11.76 1.67 -39.99
N GLU A 119 -11.74 1.10 -38.78
CA GLU A 119 -12.34 1.73 -37.60
C GLU A 119 -11.54 2.92 -37.06
N ILE A 120 -10.20 2.87 -37.13
CA ILE A 120 -9.33 3.93 -36.59
C ILE A 120 -8.89 4.94 -37.67
N GLY A 121 -8.77 4.52 -38.93
CA GLY A 121 -8.30 5.33 -40.05
C GLY A 121 -6.92 4.88 -40.57
N ASP A 122 -6.82 4.64 -41.88
CA ASP A 122 -5.69 3.97 -42.56
C ASP A 122 -4.32 4.68 -42.43
N ARG A 123 -4.28 5.97 -42.08
CA ARG A 123 -3.04 6.76 -41.95
C ARG A 123 -2.57 6.98 -40.51
N ASP A 124 -3.34 6.53 -39.51
CA ASP A 124 -3.13 6.93 -38.12
C ASP A 124 -2.66 5.82 -37.18
N VAL A 125 -2.83 4.54 -37.56
CA VAL A 125 -2.42 3.39 -36.71
C VAL A 125 -1.04 2.90 -37.13
N GLY A 126 -0.13 2.77 -36.16
CA GLY A 126 1.17 2.17 -36.41
C GLY A 126 1.11 0.64 -36.60
N PRO A 127 2.26 -0.01 -36.89
CA PRO A 127 2.31 -1.46 -37.13
C PRO A 127 1.84 -2.25 -35.91
N CYS A 128 1.08 -3.32 -36.12
CA CYS A 128 0.63 -4.23 -35.06
C CYS A 128 1.24 -5.63 -35.27
N LEU A 129 2.07 -6.08 -34.32
CA LEU A 129 2.79 -7.34 -34.36
C LEU A 129 2.15 -8.35 -33.38
N PHE A 130 1.56 -9.42 -33.90
CA PHE A 130 0.86 -10.44 -33.09
C PHE A 130 1.74 -11.66 -32.84
N ASN A 131 1.79 -12.12 -31.59
CA ASN A 131 2.53 -13.31 -31.17
C ASN A 131 1.63 -14.18 -30.29
N GLY A 132 1.57 -15.49 -30.56
CA GLY A 132 1.02 -16.45 -29.60
C GLY A 132 2.10 -16.93 -28.64
N VAL A 133 1.78 -16.97 -27.35
CA VAL A 133 2.70 -17.32 -26.27
C VAL A 133 2.10 -18.49 -25.48
N PRO A 134 2.34 -19.75 -25.90
CA PRO A 134 1.82 -20.92 -25.21
C PRO A 134 2.57 -21.13 -23.88
N GLY A 135 1.83 -21.26 -22.78
CA GLY A 135 2.40 -21.51 -21.46
C GLY A 135 1.50 -21.03 -20.32
N SER A 136 1.73 -21.57 -19.12
CA SER A 136 0.99 -21.15 -17.93
C SER A 136 1.43 -19.75 -17.49
N PHE A 137 0.45 -18.88 -17.23
CA PHE A 137 0.70 -17.56 -16.64
C PHE A 137 1.12 -17.65 -15.15
N TYR A 138 1.14 -18.84 -14.54
CA TYR A 138 1.76 -19.05 -13.23
C TYR A 138 3.30 -19.16 -13.28
N GLY A 139 3.89 -19.09 -14.49
CA GLY A 139 5.32 -18.93 -14.70
C GLY A 139 5.67 -17.67 -15.50
N ARG A 140 6.97 -17.51 -15.76
CA ARG A 140 7.50 -16.48 -16.67
C ARG A 140 7.13 -16.83 -18.11
N LEU A 141 6.51 -15.86 -18.80
CA LEU A 141 6.09 -15.91 -20.20
C LEU A 141 6.91 -14.94 -21.07
N PHE A 142 7.33 -13.82 -20.50
CA PHE A 142 7.94 -12.72 -21.25
C PHE A 142 9.33 -12.38 -20.73
N SER A 143 10.10 -11.67 -21.56
CA SER A 143 11.36 -11.08 -21.12
C SER A 143 11.12 -10.05 -20.02
N SER A 144 12.09 -9.88 -19.13
CA SER A 144 11.93 -8.92 -18.05
C SER A 144 11.77 -7.50 -18.62
N LYS A 145 10.82 -6.73 -18.08
CA LYS A 145 10.62 -5.31 -18.41
C LYS A 145 10.27 -5.09 -19.89
N SER A 146 9.48 -5.99 -20.47
CA SER A 146 9.12 -5.98 -21.89
C SER A 146 7.65 -5.66 -22.16
N VAL A 147 6.77 -5.73 -21.15
CA VAL A 147 5.33 -5.53 -21.31
C VAL A 147 4.88 -4.20 -20.71
N ASN A 148 4.09 -3.42 -21.44
CA ASN A 148 3.53 -2.16 -20.94
C ASN A 148 2.21 -2.38 -20.21
N PHE A 149 1.31 -3.17 -20.81
CA PHE A 149 -0.03 -3.39 -20.30
C PHE A 149 -0.41 -4.86 -20.35
N ILE A 150 -0.99 -5.37 -19.27
CA ILE A 150 -1.51 -6.74 -19.19
C ILE A 150 -3.01 -6.71 -18.96
N HIS A 151 -3.73 -7.41 -19.80
CA HIS A 151 -5.14 -7.70 -19.63
C HIS A 151 -5.32 -9.19 -19.32
N SER A 152 -6.29 -9.50 -18.47
CA SER A 152 -6.74 -10.87 -18.22
C SER A 152 -8.21 -10.83 -17.87
N SER A 153 -9.03 -11.61 -18.57
CA SER A 153 -10.46 -11.73 -18.28
C SER A 153 -10.86 -13.20 -18.24
N TYR A 154 -11.48 -13.62 -17.14
CA TYR A 154 -12.04 -14.96 -16.94
C TYR A 154 -11.02 -16.10 -17.04
N SER A 155 -9.76 -15.86 -16.68
CA SER A 155 -8.71 -16.89 -16.68
C SER A 155 -8.08 -17.13 -15.30
N LEU A 156 -7.84 -16.08 -14.50
CA LEU A 156 -7.14 -16.18 -13.21
C LEU A 156 -7.87 -16.91 -12.08
N HIS A 157 -9.12 -17.30 -12.28
CA HIS A 157 -9.84 -18.14 -11.32
C HIS A 157 -9.53 -19.63 -11.48
N TRP A 158 -8.85 -20.04 -12.56
CA TRP A 158 -8.38 -21.40 -12.77
C TRP A 158 -7.05 -21.62 -12.08
N LEU A 159 -6.96 -22.62 -11.21
CA LEU A 159 -5.77 -22.93 -10.43
C LEU A 159 -4.72 -23.69 -11.27
N SER A 160 -3.46 -23.65 -10.84
CA SER A 160 -2.34 -24.34 -11.48
C SER A 160 -2.47 -25.87 -11.36
N LYS A 161 -3.11 -26.34 -10.29
CA LYS A 161 -3.42 -27.75 -10.03
C LYS A 161 -4.71 -27.87 -9.21
N VAL A 162 -5.28 -29.08 -9.19
CA VAL A 162 -6.31 -29.43 -8.21
C VAL A 162 -5.66 -29.42 -6.82
N PRO A 163 -6.27 -28.80 -5.79
CA PRO A 163 -5.72 -28.83 -4.44
C PRO A 163 -5.53 -30.26 -3.92
N GLU A 164 -4.53 -30.45 -3.07
CA GLU A 164 -4.29 -31.71 -2.37
C GLU A 164 -5.18 -31.84 -1.12
N GLY A 165 -5.47 -33.05 -0.67
CA GLY A 165 -6.26 -33.28 0.55
C GLY A 165 -7.79 -33.15 0.37
N LEU A 166 -8.31 -33.50 -0.82
CA LEU A 166 -9.73 -33.37 -1.16
C LEU A 166 -10.53 -34.67 -1.01
N GLU A 167 -9.97 -35.71 -0.38
CA GLU A 167 -10.56 -37.06 -0.27
C GLU A 167 -11.91 -37.05 0.47
N GLU A 168 -12.13 -36.05 1.32
CA GLU A 168 -13.38 -35.89 2.08
C GLU A 168 -14.47 -35.12 1.30
N ASN A 169 -14.19 -34.59 0.10
CA ASN A 169 -15.17 -33.88 -0.73
C ASN A 169 -16.11 -34.83 -1.50
N LYS A 170 -16.58 -35.88 -0.83
CA LYS A 170 -17.34 -36.97 -1.46
C LYS A 170 -18.59 -36.46 -2.15
N ARG A 171 -18.87 -37.01 -3.33
CA ARG A 171 -20.03 -36.68 -4.18
C ARG A 171 -20.13 -35.22 -4.64
N ASN A 172 -19.08 -34.42 -4.44
CA ASN A 172 -18.97 -33.07 -4.97
C ASN A 172 -17.77 -32.99 -5.91
N ILE A 173 -17.81 -32.04 -6.84
CA ILE A 173 -16.69 -31.78 -7.78
C ILE A 173 -16.00 -30.44 -7.50
N TYR A 174 -16.48 -29.71 -6.49
CA TYR A 174 -15.97 -28.41 -6.06
C TYR A 174 -16.38 -28.17 -4.60
N MET A 175 -15.87 -27.11 -3.97
CA MET A 175 -16.31 -26.75 -2.62
C MET A 175 -17.77 -26.25 -2.63
N VAL A 176 -18.57 -26.77 -1.70
CA VAL A 176 -19.98 -26.42 -1.46
C VAL A 176 -20.21 -26.24 0.05
N ASN A 177 -21.39 -25.77 0.45
CA ASN A 177 -21.69 -25.48 1.86
C ASN A 177 -21.67 -26.70 2.78
N THR A 178 -21.78 -27.91 2.23
CA THR A 178 -21.65 -29.18 2.95
C THR A 178 -20.23 -29.75 2.92
N SER A 179 -19.30 -29.13 2.19
CA SER A 179 -17.90 -29.56 2.16
C SER A 179 -17.23 -29.34 3.52
N PRO A 180 -16.32 -30.24 3.94
CA PRO A 180 -15.48 -30.03 5.11
C PRO A 180 -14.67 -28.75 5.03
N LYS A 181 -14.34 -28.16 6.19
CA LYS A 181 -13.50 -26.95 6.25
C LYS A 181 -12.11 -27.16 5.63
N SER A 182 -11.54 -28.36 5.80
CA SER A 182 -10.26 -28.76 5.21
C SER A 182 -10.24 -28.60 3.68
N VAL A 183 -11.34 -28.93 3.00
CA VAL A 183 -11.49 -28.77 1.55
C VAL A 183 -11.45 -27.28 1.16
N VAL A 184 -12.20 -26.45 1.88
CA VAL A 184 -12.25 -25.00 1.65
C VAL A 184 -10.87 -24.37 1.85
N GLU A 185 -10.18 -24.75 2.92
CA GLU A 185 -8.83 -24.28 3.24
C GLU A 185 -7.82 -24.71 2.17
N ALA A 186 -7.91 -25.95 1.67
CA ALA A 186 -7.03 -26.45 0.61
C ALA A 186 -7.20 -25.65 -0.70
N TYR A 187 -8.44 -25.36 -1.09
CA TYR A 187 -8.76 -24.52 -2.24
C TYR A 187 -8.20 -23.10 -2.10
N TYR A 188 -8.38 -22.49 -0.93
CA TYR A 188 -7.86 -21.15 -0.69
C TYR A 188 -6.33 -21.13 -0.69
N LYS A 189 -5.68 -22.08 -0.01
CA LYS A 189 -4.22 -22.22 0.01
C LYS A 189 -3.63 -22.34 -1.40
N GLN A 190 -4.24 -23.17 -2.26
CA GLN A 190 -3.78 -23.31 -3.64
C GLN A 190 -3.90 -21.99 -4.41
N PHE A 191 -5.00 -21.25 -4.23
CA PHE A 191 -5.17 -19.92 -4.81
C PHE A 191 -4.09 -18.94 -4.34
N GLN A 192 -3.75 -18.93 -3.05
CA GLN A 192 -2.72 -18.04 -2.51
C GLN A 192 -1.35 -18.30 -3.17
N GLU A 193 -0.94 -19.58 -3.25
CA GLU A 193 0.32 -19.98 -3.88
C GLU A 193 0.37 -19.59 -5.37
N ASP A 194 -0.71 -19.90 -6.10
CA ASP A 194 -0.82 -19.62 -7.52
C ASP A 194 -0.82 -18.13 -7.81
N PHE A 195 -1.60 -17.37 -7.06
CA PHE A 195 -1.76 -15.95 -7.28
C PHE A 195 -0.51 -15.16 -6.87
N GLU A 196 0.20 -15.57 -5.80
CA GLU A 196 1.50 -15.02 -5.45
C GLU A 196 2.54 -15.24 -6.57
N LEU A 197 2.61 -16.46 -7.12
CA LEU A 197 3.49 -16.79 -8.24
C LEU A 197 3.17 -15.97 -9.49
N PHE A 198 1.89 -15.81 -9.80
CA PHE A 198 1.42 -14.94 -10.89
C PHE A 198 1.95 -13.52 -10.70
N LEU A 199 1.71 -12.90 -9.54
CA LEU A 199 2.15 -11.52 -9.27
C LEU A 199 3.68 -11.36 -9.38
N LYS A 200 4.45 -12.29 -8.80
CA LYS A 200 5.92 -12.29 -8.89
C LYS A 200 6.40 -12.32 -10.34
N CYS A 201 5.84 -13.21 -11.16
CA CYS A 201 6.20 -13.31 -12.57
C CYS A 201 5.85 -12.02 -13.33
N ARG A 202 4.64 -11.49 -13.12
CA ARG A 202 4.16 -10.28 -13.79
C ARG A 202 4.97 -9.05 -13.42
N ARG A 203 5.44 -8.94 -12.18
CA ARG A 203 6.32 -7.84 -11.75
C ARG A 203 7.59 -7.77 -12.58
N GLU A 204 8.20 -8.93 -12.83
CA GLU A 204 9.47 -8.99 -13.55
C GLU A 204 9.32 -8.62 -15.02
N GLU A 205 8.16 -8.94 -15.60
CA GLU A 205 7.85 -8.77 -17.02
C GLU A 205 7.35 -7.37 -17.38
N LEU A 206 6.58 -6.75 -16.49
CA LEU A 206 6.10 -5.40 -16.69
C LEU A 206 7.22 -4.36 -16.61
N VAL A 207 7.13 -3.34 -17.46
CA VAL A 207 7.94 -2.12 -17.32
C VAL A 207 7.60 -1.39 -16.03
N LYS A 208 8.50 -0.51 -15.56
CA LYS A 208 8.19 0.35 -14.41
C LYS A 208 7.02 1.28 -14.77
N GLY A 209 6.01 1.34 -13.91
CA GLY A 209 4.76 2.05 -14.16
C GLY A 209 3.80 1.30 -15.07
N GLY A 210 4.17 0.12 -15.60
CA GLY A 210 3.28 -0.72 -16.40
C GLY A 210 2.06 -1.15 -15.59
N SER A 211 0.93 -1.34 -16.27
CA SER A 211 -0.36 -1.57 -15.60
C SER A 211 -0.95 -2.93 -15.97
N MET A 212 -1.79 -3.47 -15.08
CA MET A 212 -2.62 -4.63 -15.37
C MET A 212 -4.08 -4.36 -15.04
N VAL A 213 -4.99 -4.92 -15.84
CA VAL A 213 -6.40 -5.03 -15.48
C VAL A 213 -6.80 -6.50 -15.53
N LEU A 214 -7.21 -7.01 -14.37
CA LEU A 214 -7.52 -8.41 -14.13
C LEU A 214 -9.00 -8.53 -13.78
N THR A 215 -9.77 -9.26 -14.58
CA THR A 215 -11.17 -9.57 -14.32
C THR A 215 -11.35 -11.07 -14.14
N LEU A 216 -11.86 -11.50 -13.00
CA LEU A 216 -12.09 -12.92 -12.71
C LEU A 216 -13.46 -13.13 -12.06
N LEU A 217 -13.91 -14.39 -12.08
CA LEU A 217 -15.07 -14.80 -11.29
C LEU A 217 -14.69 -14.74 -9.82
N GLY A 218 -15.47 -14.01 -9.04
CA GLY A 218 -15.26 -13.81 -7.60
C GLY A 218 -16.54 -14.00 -6.83
N ARG A 219 -16.57 -13.48 -5.61
CA ARG A 219 -17.76 -13.46 -4.74
C ARG A 219 -17.80 -12.21 -3.88
N ARG A 220 -18.98 -11.82 -3.41
CA ARG A 220 -19.14 -10.74 -2.40
C ARG A 220 -19.21 -11.30 -1.00
N SER A 221 -19.83 -12.48 -0.86
CA SER A 221 -19.88 -13.20 0.40
C SER A 221 -18.47 -13.47 0.91
N GLN A 222 -18.25 -13.32 2.21
CA GLN A 222 -17.00 -13.78 2.83
C GLN A 222 -16.96 -15.31 2.87
N ASP A 223 -18.12 -15.97 2.91
CA ASP A 223 -18.24 -17.43 2.81
C ASP A 223 -17.88 -17.93 1.39
N PRO A 224 -16.77 -18.70 1.25
CA PRO A 224 -16.30 -19.26 -0.02
C PRO A 224 -17.14 -20.44 -0.53
N THR A 225 -18.17 -20.85 0.23
CA THR A 225 -19.12 -21.91 -0.15
C THR A 225 -20.50 -21.38 -0.54
N SER A 226 -20.64 -20.05 -0.64
CA SER A 226 -21.91 -19.42 -0.99
C SER A 226 -22.33 -19.69 -2.43
N LYS A 227 -23.64 -19.66 -2.68
CA LYS A 227 -24.21 -19.80 -4.04
C LYS A 227 -23.67 -18.79 -5.07
N GLU A 228 -23.05 -17.67 -4.64
CA GLU A 228 -22.41 -16.73 -5.57
C GLU A 228 -21.22 -17.35 -6.31
N CYS A 229 -20.61 -18.40 -5.77
CA CYS A 229 -19.37 -18.97 -6.31
C CYS A 229 -19.46 -20.45 -6.73
N CYS A 230 -20.10 -21.31 -5.93
CA CYS A 230 -20.10 -22.75 -6.18
C CYS A 230 -21.27 -23.24 -7.04
N TYR A 231 -22.33 -22.44 -7.17
CA TYR A 231 -23.64 -22.94 -7.56
C TYR A 231 -23.68 -23.60 -8.95
N ILE A 232 -23.00 -23.00 -9.94
CA ILE A 232 -22.98 -23.55 -11.31
C ILE A 232 -22.33 -24.95 -11.36
N TRP A 233 -21.35 -25.21 -10.49
CA TRP A 233 -20.64 -26.48 -10.38
C TRP A 233 -21.38 -27.48 -9.47
N GLU A 234 -22.06 -26.99 -8.45
CA GLU A 234 -22.97 -27.80 -7.62
C GLU A 234 -24.07 -28.45 -8.47
N LEU A 235 -24.67 -27.69 -9.39
CA LEU A 235 -25.66 -28.22 -10.33
C LEU A 235 -25.09 -29.27 -11.30
N LEU A 236 -23.80 -29.17 -11.65
CA LEU A 236 -23.14 -30.16 -12.49
C LEU A 236 -22.82 -31.43 -11.69
N ALA A 237 -22.40 -31.28 -10.43
CA ALA A 237 -22.24 -32.40 -9.50
C ALA A 237 -23.56 -33.16 -9.30
N MET A 238 -24.70 -32.46 -9.23
CA MET A 238 -26.02 -33.11 -9.16
C MET A 238 -26.25 -34.04 -10.37
N ALA A 239 -26.01 -33.57 -11.59
CA ALA A 239 -26.16 -34.38 -12.80
C ALA A 239 -25.23 -35.62 -12.79
N LEU A 240 -23.98 -35.45 -12.34
CA LEU A 240 -23.04 -36.56 -12.20
C LEU A 240 -23.50 -37.58 -11.14
N ASN A 241 -24.03 -37.12 -9.99
CA ASN A 241 -24.57 -38.01 -8.96
C ASN A 241 -25.78 -38.82 -9.45
N ASP A 242 -26.64 -38.22 -10.28
CA ASP A 242 -27.75 -38.95 -10.90
C ASP A 242 -27.22 -40.06 -11.80
N MET A 243 -26.15 -39.78 -12.57
CA MET A 243 -25.49 -40.78 -13.41
C MET A 243 -24.79 -41.89 -12.60
N VAL A 244 -24.23 -41.59 -11.42
CA VAL A 244 -23.72 -42.61 -10.49
C VAL A 244 -24.87 -43.51 -10.02
N SER A 245 -25.98 -42.89 -9.62
CA SER A 245 -27.14 -43.60 -9.06
C SER A 245 -27.79 -44.55 -10.08
N GLU A 246 -27.69 -44.23 -11.37
CA GLU A 246 -28.15 -45.07 -12.48
C GLU A 246 -27.09 -46.07 -12.99
N GLY A 247 -25.88 -46.05 -12.42
CA GLY A 247 -24.79 -46.93 -12.81
C GLY A 247 -24.15 -46.60 -14.16
N ILE A 248 -24.34 -45.37 -14.68
CA ILE A 248 -23.72 -44.89 -15.92
C ILE A 248 -22.25 -44.54 -15.68
N ILE A 249 -21.92 -44.00 -14.50
CA ILE A 249 -20.54 -43.72 -14.07
C ILE A 249 -20.24 -44.41 -12.74
N GLU A 250 -19.00 -44.85 -12.58
CA GLU A 250 -18.51 -45.44 -11.33
C GLU A 250 -18.41 -44.36 -10.22
N GLU A 251 -18.87 -44.68 -9.01
CA GLU A 251 -18.83 -43.74 -7.87
C GLU A 251 -17.39 -43.25 -7.58
N GLU A 252 -16.41 -44.14 -7.66
CA GLU A 252 -14.98 -43.82 -7.47
C GLU A 252 -14.46 -42.78 -8.48
N LYS A 253 -14.99 -42.76 -9.71
CA LYS A 253 -14.63 -41.72 -10.69
C LYS A 253 -15.19 -40.36 -10.31
N LEU A 254 -16.39 -40.30 -9.71
CA LEU A 254 -16.93 -39.05 -9.21
C LEU A 254 -16.13 -38.56 -8.00
N GLU A 255 -15.86 -39.43 -7.03
CA GLU A 255 -15.14 -39.07 -5.79
C GLU A 255 -13.71 -38.58 -6.03
N SER A 256 -13.07 -39.03 -7.12
CA SER A 256 -11.70 -38.62 -7.49
C SER A 256 -11.62 -37.34 -8.34
N PHE A 257 -12.76 -36.75 -8.74
CA PHE A 257 -12.80 -35.58 -9.62
C PHE A 257 -13.07 -34.28 -8.84
N ASN A 258 -12.18 -33.30 -8.98
CA ASN A 258 -12.37 -31.96 -8.44
C ASN A 258 -11.94 -30.89 -9.45
N ILE A 259 -12.69 -29.80 -9.52
CA ILE A 259 -12.45 -28.68 -10.43
C ILE A 259 -11.33 -27.80 -9.86
N PRO A 260 -10.25 -27.53 -10.62
CA PRO A 260 -9.11 -26.70 -10.19
C PRO A 260 -9.46 -25.21 -10.34
N LYS A 261 -10.31 -24.69 -9.45
CA LYS A 261 -10.82 -23.33 -9.55
C LYS A 261 -10.93 -22.69 -8.17
N TYR A 262 -10.76 -21.38 -8.06
CA TYR A 262 -11.13 -20.61 -6.86
C TYR A 262 -11.83 -19.30 -7.26
N MET A 263 -12.73 -18.81 -6.41
CA MET A 263 -13.42 -17.52 -6.62
C MET A 263 -13.17 -16.60 -5.43
N PRO A 264 -12.17 -15.72 -5.50
CA PRO A 264 -11.79 -14.89 -4.36
C PRO A 264 -12.80 -13.78 -4.07
N SER A 265 -12.79 -13.31 -2.82
CA SER A 265 -13.51 -12.12 -2.40
C SER A 265 -12.66 -10.87 -2.66
N PRO A 266 -13.25 -9.66 -2.71
CA PRO A 266 -12.48 -8.43 -2.78
C PRO A 266 -11.44 -8.30 -1.67
N THR A 267 -11.77 -8.82 -0.47
CA THR A 267 -10.89 -8.78 0.71
C THR A 267 -9.69 -9.70 0.51
N GLU A 268 -9.92 -10.98 0.17
CA GLU A 268 -8.83 -11.93 -0.11
C GLU A 268 -7.93 -11.44 -1.23
N MET A 269 -8.53 -10.93 -2.31
CA MET A 269 -7.79 -10.42 -3.45
C MET A 269 -6.87 -9.26 -3.04
N ARG A 270 -7.38 -8.31 -2.25
CA ARG A 270 -6.58 -7.20 -1.73
C ARG A 270 -5.44 -7.71 -0.84
N ILE A 271 -5.74 -8.59 0.11
CA ILE A 271 -4.76 -9.18 1.03
C ILE A 271 -3.61 -9.82 0.26
N GLU A 272 -3.89 -10.68 -0.72
CA GLU A 272 -2.83 -11.38 -1.45
C GLU A 272 -2.01 -10.44 -2.35
N ILE A 273 -2.61 -9.39 -2.93
CA ILE A 273 -1.85 -8.37 -3.69
C ILE A 273 -0.92 -7.60 -2.77
N GLU A 274 -1.43 -7.13 -1.62
CA GLU A 274 -0.68 -6.32 -0.67
C GLU A 274 0.42 -7.14 0.03
N LYS A 275 0.15 -8.42 0.32
CA LYS A 275 1.12 -9.38 0.87
C LYS A 275 2.29 -9.63 -0.06
N GLU A 276 2.05 -9.77 -1.37
CA GLU A 276 3.14 -9.96 -2.34
C GLU A 276 3.92 -8.65 -2.56
N GLY A 277 3.18 -7.54 -2.73
CA GLY A 277 3.72 -6.19 -2.62
C GLY A 277 4.17 -5.52 -3.90
N SER A 278 4.16 -6.18 -5.03
CA SER A 278 4.80 -5.63 -6.23
C SER A 278 3.99 -4.56 -6.95
N PHE A 279 2.71 -4.42 -6.57
CA PHE A 279 1.72 -3.64 -7.30
C PHE A 279 0.96 -2.72 -6.37
N VAL A 280 0.71 -1.50 -6.85
CA VAL A 280 -0.29 -0.62 -6.25
C VAL A 280 -1.66 -1.00 -6.79
N VAL A 281 -2.62 -1.18 -5.88
CA VAL A 281 -4.03 -1.38 -6.22
C VAL A 281 -4.65 -0.04 -6.54
N ASN A 282 -4.85 0.25 -7.83
CA ASN A 282 -5.53 1.49 -8.25
C ASN A 282 -7.03 1.42 -7.98
N ARG A 283 -7.62 0.25 -8.23
CA ARG A 283 -9.08 0.05 -8.16
C ARG A 283 -9.42 -1.43 -7.96
N ILE A 284 -10.40 -1.70 -7.10
CA ILE A 284 -11.10 -2.99 -7.03
C ILE A 284 -12.58 -2.70 -7.24
N GLN A 285 -13.19 -3.36 -8.22
CA GLN A 285 -14.61 -3.22 -8.52
C GLN A 285 -15.27 -4.59 -8.57
N VAL A 286 -16.46 -4.67 -7.98
CA VAL A 286 -17.33 -5.82 -8.09
C VAL A 286 -18.48 -5.51 -9.02
N SER A 287 -18.75 -6.40 -9.96
CA SER A 287 -19.91 -6.32 -10.84
C SER A 287 -20.67 -7.63 -10.89
N LYS A 288 -21.86 -7.62 -11.50
CA LYS A 288 -22.71 -8.79 -11.63
C LYS A 288 -23.22 -8.96 -13.04
N VAL A 289 -23.37 -10.21 -13.46
CA VAL A 289 -24.02 -10.56 -14.72
C VAL A 289 -24.96 -11.73 -14.50
N ASP A 290 -26.21 -11.59 -14.96
CA ASP A 290 -27.17 -12.69 -14.95
C ASP A 290 -26.66 -13.85 -15.80
N TRP A 291 -26.95 -15.10 -15.41
CA TRP A 291 -26.59 -16.26 -16.22
C TRP A 291 -27.22 -16.21 -17.63
N ASN A 292 -28.40 -15.58 -17.74
CA ASN A 292 -29.15 -15.46 -18.98
C ASN A 292 -28.88 -14.13 -19.68
N ILE A 293 -28.02 -14.14 -20.68
CA ILE A 293 -27.57 -12.91 -21.37
C ILE A 293 -28.26 -12.72 -22.72
N VAL A 294 -28.87 -13.78 -23.25
CA VAL A 294 -29.51 -13.79 -24.59
C VAL A 294 -30.88 -13.10 -24.58
N TYR A 295 -31.45 -12.80 -23.43
CA TYR A 295 -32.84 -12.33 -23.30
C TYR A 295 -33.14 -10.86 -23.66
N ASN A 296 -32.23 -10.16 -24.35
CA ASN A 296 -32.43 -8.76 -24.74
C ASN A 296 -32.57 -8.48 -26.24
N ASP A 297 -32.52 -9.49 -27.12
CA ASP A 297 -32.84 -9.31 -28.54
C ASP A 297 -34.03 -10.18 -28.97
N ASN A 298 -35.08 -9.50 -29.44
CA ASN A 298 -36.39 -9.97 -29.94
C ASN A 298 -36.38 -11.31 -30.72
N THR A 299 -36.25 -12.44 -30.02
CA THR A 299 -36.51 -13.79 -30.55
C THR A 299 -37.36 -14.58 -29.56
N ASN A 300 -38.15 -15.51 -30.10
CA ASN A 300 -39.39 -16.07 -29.52
C ASN A 300 -39.33 -16.47 -28.02
N LYS A 301 -40.45 -16.22 -27.32
CA LYS A 301 -40.69 -16.50 -25.89
C LYS A 301 -40.67 -17.98 -25.48
N ASP A 302 -40.37 -18.90 -26.40
CA ASP A 302 -40.42 -20.35 -26.17
C ASP A 302 -39.04 -21.01 -26.00
N ASP A 303 -37.95 -20.24 -25.96
CA ASP A 303 -36.59 -20.79 -25.92
C ASP A 303 -35.97 -20.78 -24.50
N ASN A 304 -35.49 -21.95 -24.08
CA ASN A 304 -35.25 -22.31 -22.68
C ASN A 304 -33.88 -21.78 -22.21
N GLY A 305 -33.83 -20.60 -21.58
CA GLY A 305 -32.59 -19.91 -21.17
C GLY A 305 -31.56 -20.76 -20.41
N GLY A 306 -32.00 -21.82 -19.70
CA GLY A 306 -31.09 -22.77 -19.06
C GLY A 306 -30.30 -23.67 -20.01
N TYR A 307 -30.83 -23.95 -21.20
CA TYR A 307 -30.12 -24.72 -22.24
C TYR A 307 -28.92 -23.93 -22.79
N TYR A 308 -29.07 -22.63 -22.99
CA TYR A 308 -27.96 -21.74 -23.37
C TYR A 308 -26.87 -21.71 -22.30
N VAL A 309 -27.27 -21.71 -21.02
CA VAL A 309 -26.32 -21.77 -19.90
C VAL A 309 -25.53 -23.07 -19.89
N ALA A 310 -26.21 -24.20 -20.05
CA ALA A 310 -25.55 -25.50 -20.17
C ALA A 310 -24.60 -25.56 -21.38
N LYS A 311 -24.99 -24.94 -22.50
CA LYS A 311 -24.21 -24.93 -23.74
C LYS A 311 -22.88 -24.17 -23.60
N TYR A 312 -22.87 -22.99 -22.98
CA TYR A 312 -21.58 -22.31 -22.75
C TYR A 312 -20.77 -22.96 -21.63
N MET A 313 -21.41 -23.51 -20.59
CA MET A 313 -20.69 -24.28 -19.58
C MET A 313 -20.06 -25.54 -20.18
N ARG A 314 -20.72 -26.18 -21.15
CA ARG A 314 -20.15 -27.27 -21.95
C ARG A 314 -18.90 -26.81 -22.68
N ALA A 315 -18.98 -25.68 -23.38
CA ALA A 315 -17.83 -25.11 -24.08
C ALA A 315 -16.62 -24.81 -23.17
N VAL A 316 -16.85 -24.64 -21.85
CA VAL A 316 -15.82 -24.41 -20.84
C VAL A 316 -15.32 -25.69 -20.18
N ALA A 317 -16.21 -26.63 -19.86
CA ALA A 317 -15.91 -27.77 -18.98
C ALA A 317 -15.76 -29.10 -19.73
N GLU A 318 -16.19 -29.21 -20.99
CA GLU A 318 -16.16 -30.46 -21.74
C GLU A 318 -14.76 -31.09 -21.82
N PRO A 319 -13.67 -30.37 -22.13
CA PRO A 319 -12.35 -31.00 -22.22
C PRO A 319 -11.86 -31.63 -20.91
N ILE A 320 -12.04 -30.91 -19.79
CA ILE A 320 -11.63 -31.42 -18.47
C ILE A 320 -12.50 -32.62 -18.05
N LEU A 321 -13.79 -32.63 -18.39
CA LEU A 321 -14.69 -33.76 -18.13
C LEU A 321 -14.34 -34.97 -18.99
N ILE A 322 -14.06 -34.80 -20.29
CA ILE A 322 -13.65 -35.87 -21.19
C ILE A 322 -12.38 -36.55 -20.68
N SER A 323 -11.42 -35.76 -20.19
CA SER A 323 -10.14 -36.29 -19.71
C SER A 323 -10.28 -37.25 -18.52
N HIS A 324 -11.37 -37.14 -17.75
CA HIS A 324 -11.59 -37.93 -16.53
C HIS A 324 -12.69 -38.98 -16.67
N PHE A 325 -13.83 -38.61 -17.26
CA PHE A 325 -15.00 -39.47 -17.40
C PHE A 325 -15.13 -40.14 -18.78
N GLY A 326 -14.44 -39.60 -19.79
CA GLY A 326 -14.52 -40.05 -21.19
C GLY A 326 -15.63 -39.35 -21.98
N GLU A 327 -15.51 -39.38 -23.31
CA GLU A 327 -16.41 -38.69 -24.24
C GLU A 327 -17.85 -39.26 -24.24
N ALA A 328 -18.00 -40.56 -23.98
CA ALA A 328 -19.27 -41.28 -24.10
C ALA A 328 -20.39 -40.75 -23.18
N ILE A 329 -20.05 -40.06 -22.10
CA ILE A 329 -21.02 -39.57 -21.10
C ILE A 329 -21.43 -38.11 -21.30
N ILE A 330 -20.73 -37.36 -22.15
CA ILE A 330 -20.80 -35.89 -22.18
C ILE A 330 -22.17 -35.40 -22.65
N ASP A 331 -22.72 -35.98 -23.73
CA ASP A 331 -24.01 -35.55 -24.26
C ASP A 331 -25.14 -35.76 -23.23
N GLU A 332 -25.17 -36.93 -22.59
CA GLU A 332 -26.13 -37.25 -21.54
C GLU A 332 -25.95 -36.36 -20.30
N LEU A 333 -24.71 -36.13 -19.88
CA LEU A 333 -24.39 -35.25 -18.75
C LEU A 333 -24.92 -33.83 -18.99
N PHE A 334 -24.64 -33.25 -20.16
CA PHE A 334 -25.06 -31.88 -20.46
C PHE A 334 -26.57 -31.77 -20.76
N PHE A 335 -27.21 -32.85 -21.21
CA PHE A 335 -28.67 -32.92 -21.28
C PHE A 335 -29.31 -32.81 -19.90
N ARG A 336 -28.87 -33.64 -18.94
CA ARG A 336 -29.35 -33.62 -17.53
C ARG A 336 -29.04 -32.29 -16.85
N TYR A 337 -27.81 -31.82 -17.01
CA TYR A 337 -27.37 -30.55 -16.46
C TYR A 337 -28.22 -29.38 -16.99
N GLY A 338 -28.56 -29.39 -18.28
CA GLY A 338 -29.48 -28.42 -18.87
C GLY A 338 -30.87 -28.44 -18.23
N GLN A 339 -31.44 -29.62 -17.99
CA GLN A 339 -32.73 -29.75 -17.31
C GLN A 339 -32.68 -29.20 -15.87
N ILE A 340 -31.61 -29.51 -15.13
CA ILE A 340 -31.39 -28.99 -13.78
C ILE A 340 -31.30 -27.47 -13.80
N ILE A 341 -30.52 -26.87 -14.71
CA ILE A 341 -30.39 -25.42 -14.81
C ILE A 341 -31.74 -24.78 -15.15
N VAL A 342 -32.51 -25.34 -16.08
CA VAL A 342 -33.85 -24.83 -16.44
C VAL A 342 -34.76 -24.78 -15.22
N ASP A 343 -34.84 -25.88 -14.46
CA ASP A 343 -35.65 -25.94 -13.23
C ASP A 343 -35.19 -24.90 -12.19
N ARG A 344 -33.88 -24.73 -12.01
CA ARG A 344 -33.33 -23.75 -11.06
C ARG A 344 -33.58 -22.31 -11.49
N MET A 345 -33.39 -21.99 -12.77
CA MET A 345 -33.63 -20.65 -13.31
C MET A 345 -35.12 -20.28 -13.34
N ALA A 346 -36.03 -21.25 -13.31
CA ALA A 346 -37.45 -21.00 -13.12
C ALA A 346 -37.80 -20.54 -11.68
N LYS A 347 -36.96 -20.90 -10.70
CA LYS A 347 -37.18 -20.65 -9.26
C LYS A 347 -36.33 -19.51 -8.71
N GLU A 348 -35.16 -19.28 -9.30
CA GLU A 348 -34.14 -18.36 -8.80
C GLU A 348 -33.62 -17.46 -9.94
N LYS A 349 -32.97 -16.35 -9.59
CA LYS A 349 -32.29 -15.46 -10.55
C LYS A 349 -30.77 -15.52 -10.34
N PRO A 350 -30.09 -16.55 -10.87
CA PRO A 350 -28.68 -16.73 -10.62
C PRO A 350 -27.83 -15.73 -11.39
N GLN A 351 -26.77 -15.25 -10.74
CA GLN A 351 -25.85 -14.23 -11.27
C GLN A 351 -24.42 -14.66 -11.02
N PHE A 352 -23.51 -14.36 -11.95
CA PHE A 352 -22.08 -14.38 -11.68
C PHE A 352 -21.65 -13.06 -11.04
N VAL A 353 -20.72 -13.16 -10.11
CA VAL A 353 -20.01 -12.02 -9.54
C VAL A 353 -18.64 -11.94 -10.22
N ASN A 354 -18.31 -10.76 -10.74
CA ASN A 354 -17.01 -10.47 -11.31
C ASN A 354 -16.24 -9.57 -10.36
N LEU A 355 -14.97 -9.88 -10.18
CA LEU A 355 -14.00 -9.05 -9.50
C LEU A 355 -13.05 -8.48 -10.55
N THR A 356 -13.01 -7.16 -10.69
CA THR A 356 -12.08 -6.47 -11.58
C THR A 356 -11.10 -5.65 -10.75
N VAL A 357 -9.82 -5.85 -10.97
CA VAL A 357 -8.73 -5.16 -10.28
C VAL A 357 -7.84 -4.45 -11.29
N SER A 358 -7.54 -3.18 -11.03
CA SER A 358 -6.53 -2.40 -11.76
C SER A 358 -5.29 -2.23 -10.90
N LEU A 359 -4.13 -2.58 -11.46
CA LEU A 359 -2.83 -2.64 -10.77
C LEU A 359 -1.78 -1.81 -11.52
N THR A 360 -0.84 -1.20 -10.79
CA THR A 360 0.33 -0.53 -11.37
C THR A 360 1.61 -1.11 -10.77
N ASN A 361 2.55 -1.52 -11.64
CA ASN A 361 3.87 -1.98 -11.24
C ASN A 361 4.75 -0.81 -10.81
N ILE A 362 5.16 -0.78 -9.55
CA ILE A 362 5.93 0.32 -8.96
C ILE A 362 7.45 0.07 -8.92
N ARG A 363 7.91 -1.16 -9.21
CA ARG A 363 9.27 -1.64 -8.95
C ARG A 363 9.74 -1.34 -7.51
N GLY A 364 9.26 -2.19 -6.62
CA GLY A 364 9.64 -2.33 -5.21
C GLY A 364 8.79 -3.46 -4.64
N LYS A 365 9.23 -4.15 -3.59
CA LYS A 365 8.31 -4.96 -2.79
C LYS A 365 7.66 -3.97 -1.82
N ILE A 366 6.38 -3.68 -1.96
CA ILE A 366 5.54 -3.28 -0.83
C ILE A 366 5.49 -4.53 0.05
N ILE A 367 6.51 -4.70 0.89
CA ILE A 367 6.13 -5.15 2.23
C ILE A 367 5.01 -4.19 2.62
N ILE A 368 3.94 -4.61 3.28
CA ILE A 368 3.11 -3.66 4.04
C ILE A 368 3.99 -3.08 5.18
N THR A 369 5.17 -2.56 4.86
CA THR A 369 5.79 -1.43 5.49
C THR A 369 4.81 -0.32 5.24
N MET A 370 3.96 -0.10 6.21
CA MET A 370 3.53 1.22 6.62
C MET A 370 4.38 2.31 5.95
N GLU A 371 3.84 2.96 4.91
CA GLU A 371 4.55 4.02 4.23
C GLU A 371 4.64 5.18 5.21
N VAL A 372 5.80 5.29 5.88
CA VAL A 372 6.02 6.27 6.96
C VAL A 372 5.66 7.68 6.50
N VAL A 373 5.95 8.02 5.24
CA VAL A 373 5.61 9.33 4.66
C VAL A 373 4.10 9.61 4.63
N GLN A 374 3.27 8.59 4.49
CA GLN A 374 1.81 8.73 4.43
C GLN A 374 1.15 8.72 5.81
N VAL A 375 1.67 7.91 6.75
CA VAL A 375 0.98 7.66 8.03
C VAL A 375 1.65 8.32 9.24
N LEU A 376 2.93 8.68 9.15
CA LEU A 376 3.63 9.35 10.25
C LEU A 376 3.25 10.83 10.23
N HIS A 377 2.24 11.16 11.01
CA HIS A 377 1.93 12.51 11.41
C HIS A 377 1.41 12.50 12.85
N MET A 378 1.40 13.66 13.48
CA MET A 378 0.80 13.82 14.80
C MET A 378 -0.69 14.14 14.67
N ASN A 379 -1.47 13.96 15.74
CA ASN A 379 -2.88 14.35 15.73
C ASN A 379 -3.02 15.86 15.49
N GLY A 380 -3.68 16.22 14.39
CA GLY A 380 -3.93 17.61 14.01
C GLY A 380 -5.02 18.30 14.83
N GLY A 381 -5.31 19.56 14.48
CA GLY A 381 -6.38 20.35 15.10
C GLY A 381 -6.10 20.81 16.53
N GLU A 382 -7.17 21.19 17.23
CA GLU A 382 -7.14 21.78 18.59
C GLU A 382 -7.93 20.94 19.61
N GLY A 383 -8.33 19.71 19.24
CA GLY A 383 -9.08 18.82 20.12
C GLY A 383 -8.28 18.32 21.32
N ASP A 384 -8.93 17.60 22.24
CA ASP A 384 -8.30 17.16 23.48
C ASP A 384 -7.07 16.28 23.24
N PHE A 385 -7.08 15.40 22.23
CA PHE A 385 -5.96 14.53 21.87
C PHE A 385 -5.02 15.13 20.82
N SER A 386 -5.22 16.39 20.42
CA SER A 386 -4.35 17.05 19.44
C SER A 386 -2.91 17.19 19.94
N TYR A 387 -1.96 17.16 19.02
CA TYR A 387 -0.55 17.38 19.33
C TYR A 387 -0.27 18.80 19.85
N ALA A 388 -1.02 19.79 19.35
CA ALA A 388 -0.90 21.18 19.79
C ALA A 388 -1.14 21.33 21.30
N SER A 389 -2.12 20.60 21.85
CA SER A 389 -2.48 20.65 23.27
C SER A 389 -1.65 19.74 24.17
N ASN A 390 -0.89 18.78 23.60
CA ASN A 390 -0.21 17.73 24.36
C ASN A 390 1.33 17.70 24.15
N SER A 391 1.94 18.72 23.56
CA SER A 391 3.38 18.73 23.21
C SER A 391 4.28 19.53 24.17
N LEU A 392 3.93 19.58 25.47
CA LEU A 392 4.68 20.33 26.49
C LEU A 392 6.11 19.79 26.72
N LEU A 393 6.33 18.50 26.54
CA LEU A 393 7.65 17.89 26.65
C LEU A 393 8.60 18.46 25.60
N GLN A 394 8.15 18.50 24.35
CA GLN A 394 8.90 19.04 23.22
C GLN A 394 9.17 20.54 23.42
N TRP A 395 8.19 21.27 23.97
CA TRP A 395 8.37 22.66 24.35
C TRP A 395 9.53 22.86 25.34
N LYS A 396 9.57 22.02 26.39
CA LYS A 396 10.61 22.08 27.42
C LYS A 396 11.99 21.80 26.84
N VAL A 397 12.10 20.83 25.94
CA VAL A 397 13.37 20.47 25.28
C VAL A 397 13.88 21.60 24.40
N ILE A 398 13.04 22.19 23.55
CA ILE A 398 13.43 23.34 22.71
C ILE A 398 13.92 24.49 23.60
N SER A 399 13.25 24.74 24.73
CA SER A 399 13.66 25.76 25.71
C SER A 399 15.02 25.45 26.34
N MET A 400 15.33 24.18 26.64
CA MET A 400 16.62 23.76 27.17
C MET A 400 17.76 23.92 26.16
N THR A 401 17.47 23.85 24.86
CA THR A 401 18.47 24.01 23.79
C THR A 401 18.79 25.46 23.45
N LYS A 402 18.02 26.42 24.00
CA LYS A 402 18.18 27.85 23.74
C LYS A 402 19.62 28.38 23.85
N PRO A 403 20.43 28.04 24.88
CA PRO A 403 21.81 28.54 24.96
C PRO A 403 22.69 28.09 23.79
N ILE A 404 22.49 26.86 23.30
CA ILE A 404 23.24 26.30 22.16
C ILE A 404 22.84 27.01 20.86
N VAL A 405 21.53 27.27 20.71
CA VAL A 405 20.98 28.03 19.60
C VAL A 405 21.53 29.45 19.56
N GLU A 406 21.55 30.15 20.70
CA GLU A 406 22.09 31.51 20.81
C GLU A 406 23.58 31.57 20.44
N GLU A 407 24.38 30.60 20.90
CA GLU A 407 25.80 30.49 20.55
C GLU A 407 26.01 30.29 19.04
N ALA A 408 25.28 29.33 18.44
CA ALA A 408 25.39 29.03 17.01
C ALA A 408 24.93 30.20 16.13
N ILE A 409 23.82 30.86 16.49
CA ILE A 409 23.33 32.05 15.79
C ILE A 409 24.31 33.21 15.90
N ASN A 410 24.92 33.40 17.07
CA ASN A 410 25.92 34.45 17.27
C ASN A 410 27.12 34.27 16.34
N ASN A 411 27.63 33.05 16.24
CA ASN A 411 28.74 32.72 15.35
C ASN A 411 28.34 32.91 13.88
N LEU A 412 27.17 32.42 13.48
CA LEU A 412 26.65 32.54 12.11
C LEU A 412 26.49 34.02 11.70
N TYR A 413 25.75 34.80 12.49
CA TYR A 413 25.41 36.19 12.16
C TYR A 413 26.64 37.10 12.14
N CYS A 414 27.54 36.97 13.13
CA CYS A 414 28.73 37.81 13.21
C CYS A 414 29.77 37.49 12.12
N SER A 415 29.68 36.32 11.47
CA SER A 415 30.64 35.91 10.44
C SER A 415 30.46 36.62 9.11
N SER A 416 29.25 37.11 8.79
CA SER A 416 28.92 37.64 7.47
C SER A 416 27.99 38.86 7.47
N PHE A 417 27.33 39.19 8.60
CA PHE A 417 26.34 40.27 8.71
C PHE A 417 25.33 40.28 7.55
N PRO A 418 24.59 39.17 7.35
CA PRO A 418 23.76 39.00 6.17
C PRO A 418 22.58 39.97 6.19
N THR A 419 22.13 40.41 5.00
CA THR A 419 20.95 41.27 4.84
C THR A 419 19.64 40.49 4.86
N SER A 420 19.71 39.18 4.65
CA SER A 420 18.60 38.23 4.82
C SER A 420 19.09 36.95 5.47
N LEU A 421 18.24 36.28 6.24
CA LEU A 421 18.57 35.03 6.92
C LEU A 421 17.47 34.00 6.66
N THR A 422 17.86 32.88 6.06
CA THR A 422 16.97 31.75 5.77
C THR A 422 17.11 30.68 6.87
N ILE A 423 16.04 30.47 7.62
CA ILE A 423 15.92 29.50 8.71
C ILE A 423 15.01 28.37 8.23
N ALA A 424 15.45 27.12 8.37
CA ALA A 424 14.60 25.95 8.13
C ALA A 424 14.36 25.19 9.44
N ASP A 425 13.10 24.93 9.78
CA ASP A 425 12.72 24.01 10.86
C ASP A 425 12.24 22.69 10.24
N LEU A 426 12.99 21.61 10.47
CA LEU A 426 12.81 20.32 9.80
C LEU A 426 12.11 19.31 10.72
N GLY A 427 10.91 18.90 10.34
CA GLY A 427 9.98 18.13 11.16
C GLY A 427 9.31 19.01 12.22
N CYS A 428 8.72 20.13 11.80
CA CYS A 428 8.17 21.14 12.70
C CYS A 428 6.87 20.72 13.42
N SER A 429 6.20 19.68 12.91
CA SER A 429 4.87 19.21 13.33
C SER A 429 3.81 20.31 13.23
N SER A 430 2.80 20.25 14.10
CA SER A 430 1.66 21.18 14.18
C SER A 430 1.66 21.94 15.51
N GLY A 431 0.98 23.09 15.54
CA GLY A 431 0.73 23.85 16.78
C GLY A 431 1.88 24.79 17.20
N PRO A 432 1.89 25.24 18.48
CA PRO A 432 2.69 26.38 18.93
C PRO A 432 4.21 26.13 18.95
N ASN A 433 4.64 24.87 19.05
CA ASN A 433 6.07 24.53 19.16
C ASN A 433 6.84 24.83 17.87
N ALA A 434 6.22 24.61 16.69
CA ALA A 434 6.82 24.93 15.39
C ALA A 434 7.24 26.41 15.32
N LEU A 435 6.36 27.31 15.73
CA LEU A 435 6.62 28.75 15.71
C LEU A 435 7.52 29.19 16.86
N MET A 436 7.54 28.47 17.98
CA MET A 436 8.40 28.82 19.10
C MET A 436 9.89 28.64 18.77
N ALA A 437 10.29 27.53 18.14
CA ALA A 437 11.69 27.33 17.76
C ALA A 437 12.20 28.48 16.87
N VAL A 438 11.39 28.85 15.87
CA VAL A 438 11.64 29.99 14.99
C VAL A 438 11.68 31.31 15.76
N SER A 439 10.77 31.51 16.72
CA SER A 439 10.73 32.70 17.59
C SER A 439 12.06 32.92 18.30
N GLU A 440 12.59 31.87 18.94
CA GLU A 440 13.82 31.96 19.71
C GLU A 440 15.03 32.23 18.81
N LEU A 441 15.04 31.67 17.60
CA LEU A 441 16.06 31.96 16.59
C LEU A 441 16.03 33.43 16.14
N ILE A 442 14.85 33.95 15.78
CA ILE A 442 14.70 35.35 15.34
C ILE A 442 15.08 36.30 16.47
N LYS A 443 14.63 36.03 17.70
CA LYS A 443 14.99 36.83 18.88
C LYS A 443 16.50 36.85 19.12
N ALA A 444 17.18 35.70 19.02
CA ALA A 444 18.62 35.62 19.20
C ALA A 444 19.35 36.53 18.18
N VAL A 445 18.93 36.48 16.91
CA VAL A 445 19.49 37.34 15.86
C VAL A 445 19.21 38.83 16.15
N GLU A 446 17.97 39.19 16.49
CA GLU A 446 17.58 40.58 16.74
C GLU A 446 18.31 41.18 17.94
N ILE A 447 18.49 40.42 19.03
CA ILE A 447 19.27 40.86 20.20
C ILE A 447 20.70 41.23 19.79
N ILE A 448 21.33 40.41 18.94
CA ILE A 448 22.71 40.63 18.48
C ILE A 448 22.75 41.83 17.53
N ARG A 449 21.83 41.88 16.55
CA ARG A 449 21.71 42.99 15.59
C ARG A 449 21.54 44.33 16.32
N GLN A 450 20.66 44.39 17.32
CA GLN A 450 20.40 45.60 18.12
C GLN A 450 21.64 46.01 18.92
N LYS A 451 22.31 45.06 19.60
CA LYS A 451 23.57 45.31 20.32
C LYS A 451 24.66 45.88 19.39
N LEU A 452 24.75 45.37 18.16
CA LEU A 452 25.72 45.80 17.16
C LEU A 452 25.26 47.00 16.32
N LYS A 453 24.07 47.55 16.60
CA LYS A 453 23.46 48.69 15.88
C LYS A 453 23.39 48.49 14.36
N LYS A 454 23.10 47.26 13.91
CA LYS A 454 22.94 46.91 12.48
C LYS A 454 21.51 47.20 12.01
N LYS A 455 21.31 47.35 10.69
CA LYS A 455 19.97 47.54 10.09
C LYS A 455 19.12 46.26 10.23
N PRO A 456 17.78 46.37 10.30
CA PRO A 456 16.88 45.21 10.23
C PRO A 456 17.18 44.34 9.00
N ILE A 457 16.99 43.03 9.14
CA ILE A 457 17.23 42.04 8.08
C ILE A 457 15.91 41.34 7.70
N GLU A 458 15.85 40.75 6.51
CA GLU A 458 14.72 39.90 6.13
C GLU A 458 14.90 38.47 6.66
N TYR A 459 13.83 37.88 7.19
CA TYR A 459 13.80 36.49 7.62
C TYR A 459 12.98 35.66 6.63
N GLN A 460 13.57 34.59 6.10
CA GLN A 460 12.85 33.57 5.35
C GLN A 460 12.76 32.31 6.22
N VAL A 461 11.57 31.93 6.62
CA VAL A 461 11.30 30.78 7.50
C VAL A 461 10.67 29.66 6.67
N LEU A 462 11.36 28.53 6.63
CA LEU A 462 10.96 27.32 5.92
C LEU A 462 10.52 26.28 6.95
N LEU A 463 9.22 26.04 7.04
CA LEU A 463 8.63 25.05 7.94
C LEU A 463 8.44 23.75 7.16
N ASN A 464 9.23 22.74 7.46
CA ASN A 464 9.17 21.44 6.79
C ASN A 464 8.57 20.38 7.70
N ASP A 465 7.72 19.55 7.11
CA ASP A 465 7.25 18.29 7.67
C ASP A 465 6.77 17.37 6.54
N LEU A 466 6.34 16.16 6.87
CA LEU A 466 5.72 15.23 5.94
C LEU A 466 4.38 15.78 5.40
N PRO A 467 3.92 15.31 4.22
CA PRO A 467 2.69 15.82 3.59
C PRO A 467 1.41 15.69 4.45
N GLY A 468 1.35 14.71 5.35
CA GLY A 468 0.21 14.49 6.25
C GLY A 468 0.12 15.47 7.44
N ASN A 469 1.10 16.36 7.63
CA ASN A 469 1.09 17.31 8.74
C ASN A 469 0.03 18.42 8.60
N ASP A 470 -0.51 18.90 9.72
CA ASP A 470 -1.49 19.98 9.76
C ASP A 470 -0.83 21.38 9.70
N PHE A 471 -0.32 21.72 8.52
CA PHE A 471 0.20 23.05 8.23
C PHE A 471 -0.85 24.16 8.36
N ASN A 472 -2.14 23.84 8.19
CA ASN A 472 -3.22 24.81 8.24
C ASN A 472 -3.35 25.43 9.63
N THR A 473 -3.22 24.63 10.68
CA THR A 473 -3.23 25.15 12.07
C THR A 473 -2.05 26.09 12.32
N ILE A 474 -0.87 25.80 11.78
CA ILE A 474 0.28 26.72 11.86
C ILE A 474 -0.04 28.03 11.12
N PHE A 475 -0.48 27.96 9.87
CA PHE A 475 -0.73 29.15 9.05
C PHE A 475 -1.80 30.07 9.64
N LYS A 476 -2.86 29.51 10.24
CA LYS A 476 -3.88 30.27 10.96
C LYS A 476 -3.32 31.03 12.18
N SER A 477 -2.28 30.50 12.81
CA SER A 477 -1.67 31.11 14.00
C SER A 477 -0.62 32.20 13.71
N LEU A 478 -0.11 32.27 12.47
CA LEU A 478 0.95 33.21 12.06
C LEU A 478 0.66 34.69 12.36
N PRO A 479 -0.57 35.24 12.14
CA PRO A 479 -0.83 36.65 12.43
C PRO A 479 -0.64 37.00 13.92
N ASN A 480 -1.13 36.15 14.81
CA ASN A 480 -0.98 36.34 16.26
C ASN A 480 0.47 36.15 16.69
N PHE A 481 1.16 35.15 16.12
CA PHE A 481 2.58 34.93 16.33
C PHE A 481 3.41 36.16 15.99
N LEU A 482 3.24 36.73 14.78
CA LEU A 482 3.98 37.92 14.33
C LEU A 482 3.73 39.14 15.23
N LYS A 483 2.49 39.32 15.68
CA LYS A 483 2.13 40.39 16.62
C LYS A 483 2.85 40.21 17.97
N ASN A 484 2.89 38.99 18.50
CA ASN A 484 3.57 38.68 19.76
C ASN A 484 5.08 38.84 19.64
N LEU A 485 5.68 38.33 18.55
CA LEU A 485 7.12 38.44 18.28
C LEU A 485 7.59 39.90 18.25
N ARG A 486 6.86 40.77 17.54
CA ARG A 486 7.17 42.22 17.49
C ARG A 486 7.06 42.88 18.86
N ARG A 487 6.03 42.53 19.65
CA ARG A 487 5.85 43.04 21.01
C ARG A 487 6.98 42.64 21.94
N GLU A 488 7.43 41.38 21.86
CA GLU A 488 8.49 40.83 22.72
C GLU A 488 9.88 41.40 22.38
N ILE A 489 10.17 41.67 21.11
CA ILE A 489 11.46 42.23 20.68
C ILE A 489 11.54 43.74 20.91
N GLY A 490 10.41 44.45 20.97
CA GLY A 490 10.37 45.87 21.36
C GLY A 490 10.96 46.85 20.33
N GLY A 491 10.99 46.49 19.04
CA GLY A 491 11.55 47.32 17.97
C GLY A 491 11.10 46.91 16.56
N ASP A 492 11.68 47.56 15.53
CA ASP A 492 11.43 47.27 14.12
C ASP A 492 12.11 45.97 13.70
N VAL A 493 11.39 44.85 13.82
CA VAL A 493 11.80 43.54 13.29
C VAL A 493 11.54 43.55 11.79
N GLY A 494 12.55 43.16 11.01
CA GLY A 494 12.39 43.10 9.57
C GLY A 494 11.33 42.09 9.11
N PRO A 495 10.98 42.09 7.81
CA PRO A 495 9.95 41.21 7.26
C PRO A 495 10.26 39.74 7.55
N CYS A 496 9.24 38.95 7.92
CA CYS A 496 9.34 37.51 8.12
C CYS A 496 8.44 36.79 7.13
N LEU A 497 9.02 36.04 6.20
CA LEU A 497 8.35 35.31 5.13
C LEU A 497 8.29 33.83 5.49
N PHE A 498 7.08 33.28 5.66
CA PHE A 498 6.89 31.87 6.03
C PHE A 498 6.53 31.04 4.82
N THR A 499 7.10 29.84 4.71
CA THR A 499 6.79 28.86 3.65
C THR A 499 6.69 27.47 4.26
N GLY A 500 5.59 26.76 3.99
CA GLY A 500 5.46 25.34 4.31
C GLY A 500 6.06 24.46 3.22
N VAL A 501 6.79 23.42 3.61
CA VAL A 501 7.49 22.52 2.69
C VAL A 501 7.10 21.07 3.02
N PRO A 502 6.03 20.54 2.38
CA PRO A 502 5.49 19.20 2.66
C PRO A 502 6.31 18.11 1.94
N ALA A 503 7.37 17.63 2.57
CA ALA A 503 8.24 16.60 2.01
C ALA A 503 9.14 15.97 3.08
N SER A 504 9.64 14.75 2.82
CA SER A 504 10.62 14.12 3.71
C SER A 504 11.97 14.85 3.67
N PHE A 505 12.52 15.15 4.85
CA PHE A 505 13.87 15.69 4.99
C PHE A 505 14.98 14.69 4.67
N TYR A 506 14.67 13.43 4.36
CA TYR A 506 15.66 12.46 3.85
C TYR A 506 15.94 12.65 2.35
N GLY A 507 15.25 13.59 1.72
CA GLY A 507 15.57 14.11 0.39
C GLY A 507 16.03 15.58 0.42
N ARG A 508 16.37 16.09 -0.77
CA ARG A 508 16.58 17.53 -0.96
C ARG A 508 15.25 18.26 -0.92
N LEU A 509 15.20 19.31 -0.12
CA LEU A 509 14.05 20.20 0.10
C LEU A 509 14.27 21.57 -0.52
N PHE A 510 15.52 22.04 -0.57
CA PHE A 510 15.84 23.42 -0.92
C PHE A 510 16.86 23.52 -2.07
N PRO A 511 16.94 24.66 -2.77
CA PRO A 511 18.04 24.95 -3.68
C PRO A 511 19.42 24.83 -3.02
N LYS A 512 20.47 24.71 -3.83
CA LYS A 512 21.83 24.62 -3.30
C LYS A 512 22.23 25.97 -2.67
N LYS A 513 22.92 25.93 -1.54
CA LYS A 513 23.45 27.12 -0.83
C LYS A 513 22.38 28.21 -0.60
N SER A 514 21.18 27.82 -0.18
CA SER A 514 20.07 28.75 0.07
C SER A 514 19.64 28.84 1.53
N VAL A 515 20.12 27.95 2.40
CA VAL A 515 19.74 27.92 3.82
C VAL A 515 20.91 28.35 4.68
N HIS A 516 20.65 29.18 5.68
CA HIS A 516 21.68 29.69 6.60
C HIS A 516 21.70 28.90 7.91
N PHE A 517 20.52 28.56 8.42
CA PHE A 517 20.37 27.86 9.68
C PHE A 517 19.31 26.76 9.57
N VAL A 518 19.62 25.56 10.05
CA VAL A 518 18.67 24.46 10.19
C VAL A 518 18.44 24.16 11.66
N HIS A 519 17.18 24.12 12.07
CA HIS A 519 16.74 23.59 13.34
C HIS A 519 15.97 22.29 13.11
N SER A 520 16.13 21.32 14.01
CA SER A 520 15.33 20.10 14.04
C SER A 520 15.27 19.60 15.47
N SER A 521 14.07 19.44 16.01
CA SER A 521 13.87 18.90 17.36
C SER A 521 12.83 17.79 17.32
N TYR A 522 13.19 16.64 17.89
CA TYR A 522 12.31 15.48 18.03
C TYR A 522 11.74 14.94 16.70
N SER A 523 12.51 15.05 15.61
CA SER A 523 12.09 14.54 14.31
C SER A 523 13.07 13.55 13.68
N LEU A 524 14.38 13.79 13.77
CA LEU A 524 15.40 12.92 13.16
C LEU A 524 15.58 11.53 13.78
N HIS A 525 14.87 11.22 14.87
CA HIS A 525 14.80 9.86 15.39
C HIS A 525 13.77 9.00 14.66
N TRP A 526 12.87 9.59 13.86
CA TRP A 526 11.96 8.87 12.99
C TRP A 526 12.69 8.44 11.72
N LEU A 527 12.59 7.15 11.38
CA LEU A 527 13.25 6.55 10.23
C LEU A 527 12.44 6.80 8.94
N SER A 528 13.10 6.71 7.79
CA SER A 528 12.43 6.85 6.48
C SER A 528 11.48 5.70 6.16
N LYS A 529 11.72 4.53 6.76
CA LYS A 529 10.89 3.33 6.68
C LYS A 529 11.07 2.45 7.92
N VAL A 530 10.14 1.53 8.12
CA VAL A 530 10.34 0.40 9.04
C VAL A 530 11.52 -0.45 8.51
N PRO A 531 12.50 -0.83 9.36
CA PRO A 531 13.59 -1.70 8.95
C PRO A 531 13.10 -3.05 8.43
N GLU A 532 13.81 -3.63 7.46
CA GLU A 532 13.56 -4.99 6.97
C GLU A 532 14.19 -6.04 7.90
N GLY A 533 13.63 -7.25 7.94
CA GLY A 533 14.21 -8.37 8.72
C GLY A 533 13.82 -8.36 10.20
N LEU A 534 12.59 -7.96 10.52
CA LEU A 534 12.07 -7.84 11.90
C LEU A 534 11.15 -9.00 12.32
N GLU A 535 11.00 -10.02 11.49
CA GLU A 535 10.07 -11.15 11.69
C GLU A 535 10.35 -11.92 12.98
N GLU A 536 11.62 -11.95 13.42
CA GLU A 536 12.02 -12.60 14.68
C GLU A 536 11.67 -11.79 15.93
N ASN A 537 11.18 -10.55 15.79
CA ASN A 537 10.81 -9.68 16.92
C ASN A 537 9.46 -10.05 17.56
N LYS A 538 8.72 -10.99 16.95
CA LYS A 538 7.44 -11.56 17.42
C LYS A 538 6.48 -10.47 17.89
N ARG A 539 5.93 -10.63 19.10
CA ARG A 539 4.99 -9.72 19.78
C ARG A 539 5.56 -8.36 20.23
N ASN A 540 6.79 -8.00 19.86
CA ASN A 540 7.37 -6.69 20.18
C ASN A 540 7.19 -5.70 19.01
N ILE A 541 6.59 -4.55 19.31
CA ILE A 541 6.40 -3.47 18.34
C ILE A 541 7.65 -2.61 18.12
N TYR A 542 8.71 -2.84 18.90
CA TYR A 542 9.98 -2.12 18.82
C TYR A 542 11.11 -3.00 19.36
N MET A 543 12.36 -2.56 19.26
CA MET A 543 13.48 -3.28 19.87
C MET A 543 13.43 -3.16 21.40
N THR A 544 13.52 -4.29 22.10
CA THR A 544 13.56 -4.41 23.57
C THR A 544 14.78 -5.25 23.98
N ASP A 545 15.11 -5.29 25.27
CA ASP A 545 16.27 -6.06 25.76
C ASP A 545 16.16 -7.57 25.47
N ASN A 546 14.95 -8.07 25.20
CA ASN A 546 14.70 -9.46 24.81
C ASN A 546 14.68 -9.67 23.28
N SER A 547 14.78 -8.61 22.48
CA SER A 547 14.82 -8.71 21.03
C SER A 547 16.13 -9.36 20.54
N PRO A 548 16.09 -10.14 19.45
CA PRO A 548 17.29 -10.62 18.78
C PRO A 548 18.25 -9.50 18.41
N ARG A 549 19.57 -9.76 18.45
CA ARG A 549 20.58 -8.77 18.04
C ARG A 549 20.44 -8.32 16.58
N SER A 550 19.87 -9.18 15.72
CA SER A 550 19.52 -8.88 14.33
C SER A 550 18.58 -7.68 14.22
N VAL A 551 17.58 -7.59 15.09
CA VAL A 551 16.60 -6.49 15.16
C VAL A 551 17.28 -5.16 15.43
N ALA A 552 18.06 -5.08 16.52
CA ALA A 552 18.79 -3.85 16.86
C ALA A 552 19.74 -3.40 15.74
N LYS A 553 20.39 -4.36 15.07
CA LYS A 553 21.26 -4.10 13.91
C LYS A 553 20.47 -3.58 12.71
N ALA A 554 19.28 -4.12 12.42
CA ALA A 554 18.43 -3.66 11.33
C ALA A 554 18.01 -2.20 11.53
N TYR A 555 17.55 -1.87 12.74
CA TYR A 555 17.22 -0.50 13.13
C TYR A 555 18.41 0.46 13.00
N TYR A 556 19.59 0.06 13.47
CA TYR A 556 20.77 0.90 13.35
C TYR A 556 21.22 1.08 11.88
N ASN A 557 21.19 0.02 11.07
CA ASN A 557 21.52 0.10 9.65
C ASN A 557 20.60 1.09 8.91
N GLN A 558 19.31 1.08 9.21
CA GLN A 558 18.35 2.01 8.62
C GLN A 558 18.66 3.45 9.06
N PHE A 559 18.92 3.68 10.35
CA PHE A 559 19.34 4.98 10.86
C PHE A 559 20.61 5.51 10.19
N GLN A 560 21.62 4.66 9.96
CA GLN A 560 22.86 5.07 9.29
C GLN A 560 22.60 5.56 7.87
N GLN A 561 21.73 4.88 7.12
CA GLN A 561 21.36 5.29 5.77
C GLN A 561 20.62 6.63 5.79
N ASP A 562 19.64 6.74 6.68
CA ASP A 562 18.79 7.92 6.84
C ASP A 562 19.60 9.15 7.25
N LEU A 563 20.42 9.04 8.28
CA LEU A 563 21.27 10.15 8.73
C LEU A 563 22.30 10.54 7.67
N SER A 564 22.89 9.57 6.94
CA SER A 564 23.82 9.87 5.85
C SER A 564 23.14 10.64 4.71
N LEU A 565 21.94 10.23 4.31
CA LEU A 565 21.16 10.94 3.29
C LEU A 565 20.77 12.34 3.74
N PHE A 566 20.27 12.46 4.97
CA PHE A 566 19.96 13.75 5.58
C PHE A 566 21.16 14.70 5.51
N LEU A 567 22.32 14.28 6.03
CA LEU A 567 23.54 15.11 6.04
C LEU A 567 23.96 15.50 4.61
N LYS A 568 23.99 14.57 3.65
CA LYS A 568 24.33 14.86 2.25
C LYS A 568 23.39 15.89 1.61
N CYS A 569 22.10 15.81 1.90
CA CYS A 569 21.12 16.79 1.39
C CYS A 569 21.34 18.16 2.04
N ARG A 570 21.48 18.21 3.38
CA ARG A 570 21.72 19.45 4.11
C ARG A 570 23.03 20.12 3.71
N ALA A 571 24.08 19.35 3.43
CA ALA A 571 25.37 19.86 2.99
C ALA A 571 25.27 20.64 1.66
N GLN A 572 24.39 20.20 0.75
CA GLN A 572 24.15 20.88 -0.51
C GLN A 572 23.33 22.16 -0.34
N GLU A 573 22.40 22.17 0.60
CA GLU A 573 21.42 23.24 0.81
C GLU A 573 21.96 24.37 1.68
N LEU A 574 22.80 24.05 2.67
CA LEU A 574 23.41 25.05 3.55
C LEU A 574 24.46 25.87 2.79
N VAL A 575 24.45 27.18 3.06
CA VAL A 575 25.54 28.08 2.70
C VAL A 575 26.82 27.68 3.43
N ASP A 576 27.96 28.10 2.89
CA ASP A 576 29.26 27.84 3.51
C ASP A 576 29.36 28.66 4.81
N GLY A 577 29.70 28.00 5.93
CA GLY A 577 29.56 28.56 7.29
C GLY A 577 28.15 28.48 7.89
N GLY A 578 27.18 27.87 7.20
CA GLY A 578 25.83 27.64 7.72
C GLY A 578 25.82 26.60 8.86
N CYS A 579 24.84 26.73 9.77
CA CYS A 579 24.79 25.93 11.00
C CYS A 579 23.53 25.05 11.07
N MET A 580 23.62 23.93 11.81
CA MET A 580 22.49 23.11 12.18
C MET A 580 22.47 22.81 13.68
N ILE A 581 21.31 22.92 14.31
CA ILE A 581 21.06 22.41 15.66
C ILE A 581 20.05 21.28 15.55
N LEU A 582 20.48 20.07 15.87
CA LEU A 582 19.65 18.86 15.79
C LEU A 582 19.49 18.27 17.20
N THR A 583 18.24 18.08 17.64
CA THR A 583 17.92 17.47 18.93
C THR A 583 17.09 16.21 18.73
N LEU A 584 17.67 15.07 19.02
CA LEU A 584 17.06 13.75 18.85
C LEU A 584 16.73 13.15 20.21
N LEU A 585 15.64 12.37 20.27
CA LEU A 585 15.51 11.36 21.32
C LEU A 585 16.63 10.34 21.12
N GLY A 586 17.42 10.10 22.16
CA GLY A 586 18.61 9.27 22.10
C GLY A 586 18.85 8.51 23.41
N ARG A 587 20.12 8.17 23.66
CA ARG A 587 20.58 7.44 24.85
C ARG A 587 22.00 7.77 25.26
N ARG A 588 22.34 7.45 26.49
CA ARG A 588 23.72 7.35 26.98
C ARG A 588 24.26 5.94 26.89
N SER A 589 23.40 4.98 27.21
CA SER A 589 23.69 3.56 27.11
C SER A 589 24.26 3.23 25.73
N GLN A 590 25.24 2.33 25.68
CA GLN A 590 25.74 1.77 24.41
C GLN A 590 24.82 0.67 23.87
N ASN A 591 23.92 0.14 24.70
CA ASN A 591 22.91 -0.83 24.29
C ASN A 591 21.69 -0.12 23.68
N PRO A 592 21.40 -0.29 22.37
CA PRO A 592 20.22 0.31 21.71
C PRO A 592 18.88 -0.18 22.23
N ALA A 593 18.84 -1.34 22.88
CA ALA A 593 17.63 -1.96 23.40
C ALA A 593 17.29 -1.55 24.85
N SER A 594 18.17 -0.80 25.51
CA SER A 594 18.01 -0.45 26.92
C SER A 594 16.76 0.41 27.18
N LYS A 595 16.27 0.37 28.42
CA LYS A 595 15.13 1.15 28.89
C LYS A 595 15.24 2.67 28.68
N GLU A 596 16.44 3.22 28.47
CA GLU A 596 16.62 4.63 28.09
C GLU A 596 15.92 4.96 26.76
N CYS A 597 15.71 3.95 25.89
CA CYS A 597 15.15 4.12 24.55
C CYS A 597 13.80 3.46 24.33
N SER A 598 13.72 2.17 24.65
CA SER A 598 12.63 1.30 24.22
C SER A 598 11.40 1.41 25.12
N TYR A 599 11.57 1.94 26.34
CA TYR A 599 10.64 1.64 27.41
C TYR A 599 9.22 2.16 27.19
N ILE A 600 9.06 3.40 26.74
CA ILE A 600 7.73 3.98 26.44
C ILE A 600 6.97 3.15 25.39
N TRP A 601 7.68 2.60 24.40
CA TRP A 601 7.09 1.78 23.33
C TRP A 601 6.90 0.32 23.76
N GLU A 602 7.78 -0.21 24.61
CA GLU A 602 7.61 -1.52 25.24
C GLU A 602 6.31 -1.56 26.04
N LEU A 603 6.01 -0.51 26.82
CA LEU A 603 4.76 -0.41 27.58
C LEU A 603 3.52 -0.34 26.67
N LEU A 604 3.60 0.30 25.50
CA LEU A 604 2.52 0.28 24.51
C LEU A 604 2.37 -1.11 23.87
N GLY A 605 3.48 -1.79 23.61
CA GLY A 605 3.51 -3.17 23.15
C GLY A 605 2.83 -4.12 24.14
N LEU A 606 3.02 -3.92 25.45
CA LEU A 606 2.30 -4.69 26.48
C LEU A 606 0.78 -4.47 26.40
N ALA A 607 0.33 -3.23 26.22
CA ALA A 607 -1.10 -2.94 26.07
C ALA A 607 -1.70 -3.61 24.82
N LEU A 608 -0.97 -3.65 23.70
CA LEU A 608 -1.38 -4.35 22.49
C LEU A 608 -1.38 -5.87 22.66
N ASN A 609 -0.41 -6.42 23.39
CA ASN A 609 -0.38 -7.85 23.73
C ASN A 609 -1.62 -8.28 24.52
N ASP A 610 -2.00 -7.48 25.53
CA ASP A 610 -3.22 -7.75 26.30
C ASP A 610 -4.47 -7.79 25.41
N LEU A 611 -4.54 -6.94 24.38
CA LEU A 611 -5.65 -6.94 23.42
C LEU A 611 -5.64 -8.17 22.51
N VAL A 612 -4.45 -8.66 22.12
CA VAL A 612 -4.30 -9.93 21.40
C VAL A 612 -4.74 -11.11 22.27
N ASP A 613 -4.32 -11.15 23.53
CA ASP A 613 -4.67 -12.24 24.46
C ASP A 613 -6.18 -12.29 24.76
N GLN A 614 -6.89 -11.17 24.61
CA GLN A 614 -8.35 -11.08 24.71
C GLN A 614 -9.08 -11.35 23.38
N GLY A 615 -8.35 -11.58 22.28
CA GLY A 615 -8.92 -11.79 20.96
C GLY A 615 -9.54 -10.54 20.33
N ILE A 616 -9.20 -9.34 20.83
CA ILE A 616 -9.65 -8.05 20.26
C ILE A 616 -8.82 -7.71 19.00
N ILE A 617 -7.54 -8.11 18.99
CA ILE A 617 -6.64 -7.94 17.85
C ILE A 617 -6.11 -9.32 17.45
N GLU A 618 -6.01 -9.57 16.14
CA GLU A 618 -5.36 -10.76 15.60
C GLU A 618 -3.85 -10.72 15.89
N GLU A 619 -3.26 -11.83 16.34
CA GLU A 619 -1.84 -11.92 16.67
C GLU A 619 -0.94 -11.52 15.49
N GLU A 620 -1.30 -11.94 14.28
CA GLU A 620 -0.59 -11.59 13.04
C GLU A 620 -0.52 -10.08 12.78
N LYS A 621 -1.55 -9.32 13.20
CA LYS A 621 -1.54 -7.85 13.10
C LYS A 621 -0.55 -7.23 14.07
N LEU A 622 -0.38 -7.81 15.27
CA LEU A 622 0.63 -7.33 16.21
C LEU A 622 2.04 -7.68 15.72
N GLU A 623 2.26 -8.91 15.26
CA GLU A 623 3.57 -9.37 14.80
C GLU A 623 4.07 -8.64 13.55
N SER A 624 3.16 -8.10 12.73
CA SER A 624 3.50 -7.31 11.54
C SER A 624 3.72 -5.81 11.82
N PHE A 625 3.46 -5.34 13.04
CA PHE A 625 3.56 -3.91 13.38
C PHE A 625 4.89 -3.55 14.06
N HIS A 626 5.62 -2.61 13.47
CA HIS A 626 6.85 -2.09 14.07
C HIS A 626 6.96 -0.57 13.96
N ILE A 627 7.45 0.07 15.03
CA ILE A 627 7.64 1.51 15.09
C ILE A 627 8.91 1.91 14.31
N PRO A 628 8.83 2.82 13.31
CA PRO A 628 9.94 3.24 12.45
C PRO A 628 10.78 4.31 13.15
N LYS A 629 11.46 3.94 14.22
CA LYS A 629 12.18 4.89 15.08
C LYS A 629 13.55 4.35 15.48
N TYR A 630 14.54 5.22 15.66
CA TYR A 630 15.81 4.85 16.27
C TYR A 630 16.27 5.93 17.25
N MET A 631 16.79 5.52 18.40
CA MET A 631 17.33 6.43 19.40
C MET A 631 18.86 6.27 19.46
N PRO A 632 19.62 7.16 18.81
CA PRO A 632 21.07 7.04 18.76
C PRO A 632 21.74 7.54 20.05
N SER A 633 22.95 7.03 20.28
CA SER A 633 23.91 7.56 21.24
C SER A 633 24.73 8.71 20.65
N PRO A 634 25.35 9.57 21.48
CA PRO A 634 26.30 10.59 21.02
C PRO A 634 27.45 10.02 20.19
N THR A 635 27.90 8.80 20.52
CA THR A 635 28.99 8.12 19.82
C THR A 635 28.59 7.75 18.40
N GLU A 636 27.38 7.19 18.21
CA GLU A 636 26.88 6.85 16.87
C GLU A 636 26.71 8.10 15.99
N ILE A 637 26.17 9.20 16.55
CA ILE A 637 26.07 10.47 15.81
C ILE A 637 27.46 10.98 15.40
N ARG A 638 28.46 10.89 16.29
CA ARG A 638 29.85 11.25 15.96
C ARG A 638 30.40 10.44 14.80
N ILE A 639 30.20 9.12 14.86
CA ILE A 639 30.69 8.20 13.82
C ILE A 639 30.03 8.54 12.48
N GLU A 640 28.71 8.67 12.44
CA GLU A 640 28.02 8.92 11.16
C GLU A 640 28.29 10.31 10.58
N VAL A 641 28.39 11.35 11.42
CA VAL A 641 28.77 12.70 10.96
C VAL A 641 30.20 12.71 10.41
N ALA A 642 31.14 12.08 11.12
CA ALA A 642 32.53 12.00 10.67
C ALA A 642 32.68 11.16 9.38
N LYS A 643 31.89 10.08 9.26
CA LYS A 643 31.87 9.21 8.08
C LYS A 643 31.29 9.90 6.85
N GLU A 644 30.29 10.76 7.00
CA GLU A 644 29.74 11.54 5.89
C GLU A 644 30.67 12.70 5.50
N GLY A 645 31.20 13.43 6.50
CA GLY A 645 32.34 14.34 6.32
C GLY A 645 32.02 15.77 5.90
N SER A 646 30.75 16.15 5.70
CA SER A 646 30.38 17.52 5.26
C SER A 646 30.30 18.56 6.39
N PHE A 647 30.32 18.12 7.65
CA PHE A 647 30.09 18.99 8.81
C PHE A 647 31.12 18.79 9.92
N VAL A 648 31.39 19.87 10.63
CA VAL A 648 32.16 19.87 11.89
C VAL A 648 31.17 19.89 13.05
N ILE A 649 31.41 19.06 14.06
CA ILE A 649 30.63 19.08 15.31
C ILE A 649 31.20 20.14 16.23
N ASP A 650 30.46 21.22 16.46
CA ASP A 650 30.86 22.27 17.41
C ASP A 650 30.61 21.81 18.85
N SER A 651 29.46 21.16 19.09
CA SER A 651 29.15 20.57 20.39
C SER A 651 28.18 19.41 20.25
N ILE A 652 28.27 18.45 21.18
CA ILE A 652 27.22 17.46 21.43
C ILE A 652 26.93 17.45 22.92
N ARG A 653 25.67 17.39 23.30
CA ARG A 653 25.25 17.31 24.71
C ARG A 653 24.15 16.27 24.85
N VAL A 654 24.14 15.62 26.01
CA VAL A 654 23.02 14.76 26.43
C VAL A 654 22.30 15.44 27.57
N SER A 655 21.01 15.73 27.39
CA SER A 655 20.14 16.22 28.46
C SER A 655 19.08 15.19 28.80
N GLU A 656 18.48 15.34 29.98
CA GLU A 656 17.43 14.47 30.48
C GLU A 656 16.17 15.29 30.74
N VAL A 657 15.00 14.71 30.48
CA VAL A 657 13.72 15.29 30.86
C VAL A 657 12.81 14.19 31.39
N ASP A 658 12.27 14.40 32.59
CA ASP A 658 11.30 13.49 33.18
C ASP A 658 10.04 13.39 32.31
N TRP A 659 9.40 12.22 32.28
CA TRP A 659 8.11 12.07 31.60
C TRP A 659 7.02 12.96 32.21
N LYS A 660 7.17 13.29 33.52
CA LYS A 660 6.28 14.16 34.29
C LYS A 660 6.61 15.63 34.01
N VAL A 661 6.19 16.16 32.87
CA VAL A 661 6.33 17.60 32.60
C VAL A 661 5.09 18.34 33.10
N SER A 662 5.23 19.15 34.14
CA SER A 662 4.20 20.08 34.61
C SER A 662 4.61 21.53 34.36
N ASN A 663 3.64 22.37 34.01
CA ASN A 663 3.85 23.80 33.89
C ASN A 663 3.71 24.44 35.28
N ASN A 664 4.78 25.02 35.81
CA ASN A 664 4.75 25.77 37.08
C ASN A 664 3.77 26.98 37.05
N ASN A 665 3.29 27.37 35.86
CA ASN A 665 2.31 28.44 35.69
C ASN A 665 0.83 28.01 35.82
N GLU A 666 0.53 26.71 35.93
CA GLU A 666 -0.85 26.20 36.06
C GLU A 666 -1.31 25.91 37.50
N VAL A 667 -0.41 26.01 38.49
CA VAL A 667 -0.74 25.82 39.92
C VAL A 667 -1.82 26.81 40.40
N ASN A 668 -2.05 27.91 39.67
CA ASN A 668 -3.04 28.93 40.04
C ASN A 668 -4.36 28.89 39.24
N LYS A 669 -4.60 27.92 38.34
CA LYS A 669 -5.87 27.84 37.58
C LYS A 669 -6.63 26.51 37.69
N ALA A 670 -6.01 25.45 38.19
CA ALA A 670 -6.72 24.19 38.45
C ALA A 670 -7.23 24.14 39.91
N LYS A 671 -8.22 24.97 40.23
CA LYS A 671 -9.07 24.79 41.42
C LYS A 671 -10.53 24.56 40.98
N SER A 672 -10.74 23.56 40.13
CA SER A 672 -12.05 22.92 40.00
C SER A 672 -11.97 21.69 39.09
N VAL A 673 -12.61 20.63 39.56
CA VAL A 673 -12.88 19.34 38.90
C VAL A 673 -11.76 18.28 39.03
N ASP A 674 -11.90 17.52 40.11
CA ASP A 674 -11.46 16.13 40.37
C ASP A 674 -9.97 15.82 40.21
N GLU A 675 -9.22 16.13 41.28
CA GLU A 675 -7.80 15.76 41.45
C GLU A 675 -7.57 14.24 41.60
N SER A 676 -8.62 13.41 41.69
CA SER A 676 -8.47 11.95 41.87
C SER A 676 -8.27 11.17 40.57
N LEU A 677 -8.62 11.74 39.40
CA LEU A 677 -8.65 11.04 38.10
C LEU A 677 -7.56 11.49 37.09
N LYS A 678 -6.80 12.57 37.36
CA LYS A 678 -5.78 13.13 36.45
C LYS A 678 -4.34 12.91 36.95
N GLY A 679 -3.96 11.66 37.17
CA GLY A 679 -2.59 11.29 37.57
C GLY A 679 -1.55 11.51 36.45
N SER A 680 -0.27 11.60 36.82
CA SER A 680 0.84 11.84 35.85
C SER A 680 0.89 10.85 34.67
N GLY A 681 0.47 9.60 34.86
CA GLY A 681 0.38 8.62 33.77
C GLY A 681 -0.70 8.94 32.73
N TYR A 682 -1.78 9.65 33.11
CA TYR A 682 -2.80 10.13 32.18
C TYR A 682 -2.21 11.12 31.17
N ASN A 683 -1.44 12.10 31.66
CA ASN A 683 -0.82 13.11 30.79
C ASN A 683 0.20 12.46 29.83
N VAL A 684 0.94 11.45 30.31
CA VAL A 684 1.92 10.73 29.49
C VAL A 684 1.23 9.93 28.38
N ALA A 685 0.21 9.15 28.72
CA ALA A 685 -0.58 8.41 27.73
C ALA A 685 -1.25 9.35 26.71
N LYS A 686 -1.75 10.50 27.17
CA LYS A 686 -2.42 11.49 26.33
C LYS A 686 -1.48 12.11 25.29
N TYR A 687 -0.25 12.49 25.65
CA TYR A 687 0.70 12.96 24.64
C TYR A 687 1.18 11.84 23.74
N MET A 688 1.37 10.63 24.27
CA MET A 688 1.74 9.48 23.44
C MET A 688 0.64 9.14 22.43
N ARG A 689 -0.64 9.31 22.79
CA ARG A 689 -1.77 9.22 21.87
C ARG A 689 -1.67 10.27 20.76
N ALA A 690 -1.40 11.52 21.14
CA ALA A 690 -1.19 12.59 20.17
C ALA A 690 -0.04 12.30 19.17
N VAL A 691 0.93 11.47 19.57
CA VAL A 691 2.10 11.08 18.75
C VAL A 691 1.86 9.81 17.92
N ALA A 692 1.24 8.80 18.52
CA ALA A 692 1.21 7.45 17.97
C ALA A 692 -0.16 7.04 17.39
N GLU A 693 -1.24 7.76 17.69
CA GLU A 693 -2.58 7.38 17.25
C GLU A 693 -2.70 7.26 15.72
N PRO A 694 -2.21 8.20 14.89
CA PRO A 694 -2.35 8.06 13.44
C PRO A 694 -1.68 6.80 12.88
N ILE A 695 -0.48 6.50 13.37
CA ILE A 695 0.29 5.35 12.94
C ILE A 695 -0.37 4.03 13.40
N LEU A 696 -0.97 4.02 14.60
CA LEU A 696 -1.72 2.88 15.12
C LEU A 696 -3.05 2.68 14.38
N ILE A 697 -3.80 3.74 14.09
CA ILE A 697 -5.06 3.67 13.33
C ILE A 697 -4.83 3.09 11.95
N SER A 698 -3.74 3.49 11.29
CA SER A 698 -3.42 3.00 9.94
C SER A 698 -3.23 1.48 9.87
N HIS A 699 -2.83 0.84 10.99
CA HIS A 699 -2.52 -0.58 11.05
C HIS A 699 -3.59 -1.41 11.75
N PHE A 700 -4.10 -0.92 12.88
CA PHE A 700 -5.03 -1.65 13.74
C PHE A 700 -6.49 -1.17 13.62
N GLY A 701 -6.73 -0.03 12.97
CA GLY A 701 -8.05 0.59 12.88
C GLY A 701 -8.37 1.51 14.07
N GLU A 702 -9.34 2.39 13.90
CA GLU A 702 -9.76 3.38 14.89
C GLU A 702 -10.46 2.76 16.11
N GLU A 703 -11.16 1.63 15.90
CA GLU A 703 -12.06 1.00 16.86
C GLU A 703 -11.36 0.59 18.17
N ILE A 704 -10.05 0.32 18.14
CA ILE A 704 -9.31 -0.13 19.32
C ILE A 704 -8.64 1.01 20.10
N MET A 705 -8.60 2.25 19.56
CA MET A 705 -7.73 3.30 20.10
C MET A 705 -8.08 3.68 21.53
N ASP A 706 -9.38 3.85 21.83
CA ASP A 706 -9.81 4.22 23.18
C ASP A 706 -9.45 3.14 24.19
N GLU A 707 -9.75 1.88 23.88
CA GLU A 707 -9.45 0.74 24.75
C GLU A 707 -7.94 0.55 24.94
N LEU A 708 -7.16 0.67 23.86
CA LEU A 708 -5.69 0.60 23.89
C LEU A 708 -5.11 1.68 24.82
N PHE A 709 -5.53 2.93 24.66
CA PHE A 709 -4.97 4.04 25.44
C PHE A 709 -5.46 4.07 26.89
N ILE A 710 -6.62 3.46 27.21
CA ILE A 710 -7.05 3.21 28.60
C ILE A 710 -6.07 2.25 29.27
N ARG A 711 -5.77 1.10 28.66
CA ARG A 711 -4.84 0.10 29.21
C ARG A 711 -3.42 0.63 29.31
N TYR A 712 -2.97 1.28 28.24
CA TYR A 712 -1.64 1.87 28.20
C TYR A 712 -1.44 2.93 29.29
N ARG A 713 -2.47 3.73 29.58
CA ARG A 713 -2.48 4.67 30.71
C ARG A 713 -2.28 3.96 32.05
N GLU A 714 -2.96 2.86 32.29
CA GLU A 714 -2.85 2.10 33.55
C GLU A 714 -1.45 1.51 33.72
N ILE A 715 -0.91 0.92 32.65
CA ILE A 715 0.46 0.41 32.59
C ILE A 715 1.46 1.53 32.88
N ILE A 716 1.35 2.68 32.22
CA ILE A 716 2.23 3.83 32.45
C ILE A 716 2.13 4.28 33.92
N ALA A 717 0.92 4.42 34.46
CA ALA A 717 0.71 4.90 35.82
C ALA A 717 1.36 3.97 36.86
N ASP A 718 1.22 2.66 36.69
CA ASP A 718 1.86 1.66 37.54
C ASP A 718 3.39 1.76 37.48
N ARG A 719 3.97 1.86 36.27
CA ARG A 719 5.43 1.95 36.11
C ARG A 719 6.00 3.25 36.69
N MET A 720 5.35 4.38 36.44
CA MET A 720 5.75 5.69 36.97
C MET A 720 5.63 5.82 38.49
N ALA A 721 4.92 4.89 39.15
CA ALA A 721 4.87 4.78 40.61
C ALA A 721 6.03 3.94 41.17
N LYS A 722 6.60 3.03 40.37
CA LYS A 722 7.64 2.09 40.79
C LYS A 722 9.06 2.52 40.44
N GLU A 723 9.23 3.34 39.41
CA GLU A 723 10.56 3.79 38.97
C GLU A 723 10.55 5.22 38.42
N THR A 724 11.75 5.80 38.33
CA THR A 724 11.97 7.10 37.70
C THR A 724 12.02 6.94 36.19
N THR A 725 11.20 7.69 35.46
CA THR A 725 11.09 7.60 34.00
C THR A 725 11.52 8.90 33.32
N GLN A 726 12.47 8.78 32.40
CA GLN A 726 13.14 9.91 31.76
C GLN A 726 13.33 9.69 30.25
N PHE A 727 13.34 10.77 29.49
CA PHE A 727 13.83 10.81 28.13
C PHE A 727 15.23 11.40 28.08
N PHE A 728 16.07 10.82 27.24
CA PHE A 728 17.41 11.32 26.96
C PHE A 728 17.42 11.99 25.59
N ASN A 729 18.02 13.17 25.53
CA ASN A 729 18.07 13.99 24.33
C ASN A 729 19.50 14.19 23.92
N VAL A 730 19.84 13.82 22.68
CA VAL A 730 21.14 14.14 22.10
C VAL A 730 20.97 15.39 21.25
N THR A 731 21.53 16.50 21.72
CA THR A 731 21.59 17.76 20.96
C THR A 731 22.97 17.92 20.36
N VAL A 732 23.04 18.11 19.04
CA VAL A 732 24.28 18.34 18.30
C VAL A 732 24.23 19.67 17.56
N SER A 733 25.28 20.46 17.70
CA SER A 733 25.56 21.64 16.89
C SER A 733 26.55 21.28 15.80
N LEU A 734 26.20 21.58 14.56
CA LEU A 734 26.99 21.29 13.36
C LEU A 734 27.22 22.57 12.58
N THR A 735 28.43 22.75 12.07
CA THR A 735 28.76 23.84 11.15
C THR A 735 29.28 23.27 9.84
N LYS A 736 28.80 23.80 8.71
CA LYS A 736 29.35 23.50 7.39
C LYS A 736 30.63 24.31 7.20
N PRO A 737 31.79 23.68 6.96
CA PRO A 737 33.04 24.40 6.69
C PRO A 737 32.92 25.39 5.53
N LYS A 738 33.77 26.42 5.56
CA LYS A 738 33.84 27.44 4.51
C LYS A 738 34.54 26.96 3.24
#